data_AF-A0A7W5MWV4-F1
#
_entry.id   AF-A0A7W5MWV4-F1
#
_cell.length_a   1.000
_cell.length_b   1.000
_cell.length_c   1.000
_cell.angle_alpha   90.00
_cell.angle_beta   90.00
_cell.angle_gamma   90.00
#
_symmetry.space_group_name_H-M   'P 1'
#
loop_
_entity.id
_entity.type
_entity.pdbx_description
1 polymer ?
#
loop_
_entity_poly.entity_id
_entity_poly.type
_entity_poly.pdbx_seq_one_letter_code
_entity_poly.pdbx_strand_id
1 'polypeptide(L)'
;MAPISAHAAPEGKASAASAALARPAIAPPEPWVLPPGAAITPTGAGAQGAATIDLLIDEQARLIDGGSSVYRANRFRIATTQGLDDAALQLSWDPSLETLTLHRYRILRGDSVIDLLGDGSALSVVRREKNLEDAMLDGKLTATLQPDDLRVGDVIDVAYTRTRRDPAIGGRAELVMGPADGFPLGHYRLRMTWPVGRAVQWRAWPGVVQPKLTRQGDTMELLAERSDFSTERAPSGAPARFGLVNLVELTEFADWPSVSRTGHALFETAETLKPDSPLKAEIARIAAASSDPVRRAELALALVQEQVRYLFIGMNDGGFVPAPADLTWQRRFGDCKGKTALLVALLKGLGIAARPVFVDTDSGDAVAARLPAMNLFDHVLVEAQIGGRSYWLDGTRQGDSRLDRLEVPNYTSGLPTTAQGSGLVAMVPPAPSAPQAVTSLALDASAGVEVPAPARAEMRARGDTAARWRMKYAGLATAERERQLRKLWRDVYDFVTPQTVTATLDEASGDYVLGMTGTAKMEWTSSGSMRWYELDRARVGWKPDVQREGTLLADAPFAFDYPDWWANHETVRLPRGGKDFALQASDVDETVGGLYAFHRRVTLNGDTVTMDNDTRALKAELPAADAAKVRDRMAELGNHGQFIRLPAMYEATDADMAALATDKPALAHAWLVRGAAAFDRGDMPGAIAGLNATLAVDAKQPIAQGLLAFAYASQGDARATATADAALALDDKYDMAWAAKGLVALKAQKMADAIAAYDRAIAIDPRNPRTLAGRASAHLAMGQYGPALADTDAALVLAPDLPLQPVRVVALSMLGRTTEALEGADALLAKNPDARDMRRLRAALRAQEGDRTGALADADWLVAHDGTTADLLTHASMRPVSDNAGRMTDVTAALKRDPDNIDALLQRAALERDAAATAAMTADITHAAKLAPTSLKVAAAQMDMMAAQGRSAAALQLAGTTLAGHAQDPEAHNLVCWFKATHNLALDSAGGDCDNALRLAPGRPDFIDSRGFLRLRQGDNKGAIADYDTALRMAPTLIASLYGRGLAYARLGERDRALADLSRARSLSPGVDKTWAEYGMQLPPGF
;
A
#
# COMPACT_ATOMS: atom_id res chain seq x y z
N MET A 1 -44.03 5.95 -46.77
CA MET A 1 -45.39 6.52 -46.53
C MET A 1 -45.41 7.94 -47.09
N ALA A 2 -46.53 8.32 -47.69
CA ALA A 2 -46.74 9.44 -48.61
C ALA A 2 -46.28 10.85 -48.13
N PRO A 3 -46.03 11.80 -49.05
CA PRO A 3 -45.86 13.20 -48.70
C PRO A 3 -47.22 13.84 -48.40
N ILE A 4 -47.36 14.48 -47.24
CA ILE A 4 -48.55 15.26 -46.87
C ILE A 4 -48.34 16.70 -47.33
N SER A 5 -49.28 17.17 -48.15
CA SER A 5 -49.38 18.50 -48.71
C SER A 5 -49.55 19.60 -47.66
N ALA A 6 -48.81 20.70 -47.83
CA ALA A 6 -48.95 21.93 -47.05
C ALA A 6 -50.32 22.59 -47.31
N HIS A 7 -51.04 22.93 -46.24
CA HIS A 7 -52.19 23.82 -46.29
C HIS A 7 -51.72 25.29 -46.25
N ALA A 8 -52.27 26.09 -47.15
CA ALA A 8 -52.02 27.51 -47.32
C ALA A 8 -52.55 28.35 -46.14
N ALA A 9 -51.77 29.35 -45.74
CA ALA A 9 -52.19 30.49 -44.93
C ALA A 9 -52.13 31.78 -45.80
N PRO A 10 -52.99 32.77 -45.55
CA PRO A 10 -53.40 33.77 -46.54
C PRO A 10 -52.38 34.88 -46.76
N GLU A 11 -52.37 35.38 -47.99
CA GLU A 11 -51.56 36.49 -48.50
C GLU A 11 -51.80 37.79 -47.73
N GLY A 12 -50.80 38.20 -46.93
CA GLY A 12 -50.60 39.57 -46.49
C GLY A 12 -49.33 40.11 -47.15
N LYS A 13 -49.47 40.99 -48.14
CA LYS A 13 -48.37 41.68 -48.82
C LYS A 13 -47.50 42.45 -47.82
N ALA A 14 -46.29 41.95 -47.58
CA ALA A 14 -45.16 42.77 -47.17
C ALA A 14 -44.01 42.50 -48.14
N SER A 15 -43.75 43.47 -49.02
CA SER A 15 -42.50 43.57 -49.76
C SER A 15 -41.36 43.67 -48.74
N ALA A 16 -40.62 42.58 -48.55
CA ALA A 16 -39.33 42.63 -47.86
C ALA A 16 -38.30 43.21 -48.83
N ALA A 17 -38.36 44.53 -49.03
CA ALA A 17 -37.16 45.26 -49.40
C ALA A 17 -36.13 45.00 -48.28
N SER A 18 -35.00 44.38 -48.64
CA SER A 18 -33.81 44.31 -47.78
C SER A 18 -33.52 45.73 -47.27
N ALA A 19 -33.87 46.01 -46.01
CA ALA A 19 -33.47 47.25 -45.37
C ALA A 19 -31.95 47.23 -45.27
N ALA A 20 -31.27 48.15 -45.96
CA ALA A 20 -29.82 48.27 -45.88
C ALA A 20 -29.42 48.43 -44.40
N LEU A 21 -28.46 47.62 -43.94
CA LEU A 21 -27.93 47.73 -42.58
C LEU A 21 -27.39 49.14 -42.35
N ALA A 22 -27.61 49.68 -41.14
CA ALA A 22 -27.12 50.99 -40.77
C ALA A 22 -25.59 51.05 -40.96
N ARG A 23 -25.12 52.00 -41.78
CA ARG A 23 -23.69 52.21 -42.01
C ARG A 23 -23.11 53.21 -41.02
N PRO A 24 -21.84 53.07 -40.61
CA PRO A 24 -21.16 54.10 -39.84
C PRO A 24 -21.15 55.43 -40.60
N ALA A 25 -21.30 56.54 -39.88
CA ALA A 25 -21.07 57.86 -40.46
C ALA A 25 -19.58 58.07 -40.72
N ILE A 26 -19.24 58.84 -41.75
CA ILE A 26 -17.88 59.31 -42.00
C ILE A 26 -17.88 60.82 -41.88
N ALA A 27 -17.16 61.32 -40.89
CA ALA A 27 -17.10 62.73 -40.56
C ALA A 27 -15.81 63.02 -39.79
N PRO A 28 -15.29 64.27 -39.80
CA PRO A 28 -14.20 64.64 -38.91
C PRO A 28 -14.59 64.50 -37.44
N PRO A 29 -13.62 64.36 -36.50
CA PRO A 29 -13.91 64.37 -35.07
C PRO A 29 -14.62 65.65 -34.65
N GLU A 30 -15.52 65.54 -33.66
CA GLU A 30 -16.23 66.71 -33.13
C GLU A 30 -15.26 67.69 -32.43
N PRO A 31 -15.58 69.00 -32.36
CA PRO A 31 -14.65 70.01 -31.83
C PRO A 31 -14.20 69.84 -30.37
N TRP A 32 -14.89 69.01 -29.58
CA TRP A 32 -14.50 68.75 -28.18
C TRP A 32 -13.33 67.76 -28.06
N VAL A 33 -13.04 67.02 -29.13
CA VAL A 33 -11.94 66.06 -29.21
C VAL A 33 -10.64 66.83 -29.43
N LEU A 34 -9.69 66.68 -28.50
CA LEU A 34 -8.36 67.26 -28.68
C LEU A 34 -7.62 66.51 -29.79
N PRO A 35 -6.76 67.18 -30.58
CA PRO A 35 -5.90 66.49 -31.53
C PRO A 35 -5.06 65.40 -30.84
N PRO A 36 -4.89 64.22 -31.45
CA PRO A 36 -4.06 63.16 -30.90
C PRO A 36 -2.60 63.61 -30.75
N GLY A 37 -1.94 63.12 -29.71
CA GLY A 37 -0.51 63.35 -29.47
C GLY A 37 0.39 62.79 -30.59
N ALA A 38 1.68 63.09 -30.49
CA ALA A 38 2.67 62.54 -31.41
C ALA A 38 2.77 61.01 -31.24
N ALA A 39 2.82 60.28 -32.36
CA ALA A 39 3.09 58.86 -32.34
C ALA A 39 4.58 58.65 -32.01
N ILE A 40 4.87 57.87 -30.98
CA ILE A 40 6.22 57.62 -30.48
C ILE A 40 6.51 56.13 -30.61
N THR A 41 7.71 55.75 -31.04
CA THR A 41 8.10 54.33 -30.96
C THR A 41 8.53 54.02 -29.53
N PRO A 42 7.86 53.09 -28.83
CA PRO A 42 8.24 52.73 -27.47
C PRO A 42 9.62 52.06 -27.46
N THR A 43 10.41 52.33 -26.42
CA THR A 43 11.79 51.83 -26.25
C THR A 43 11.88 50.59 -25.35
N GLY A 44 10.78 50.20 -24.71
CA GLY A 44 10.73 49.07 -23.76
C GLY A 44 11.03 47.71 -24.38
N ALA A 45 11.64 46.81 -23.59
CA ALA A 45 12.04 45.46 -24.02
C ALA A 45 10.91 44.62 -24.63
N GLY A 46 9.66 44.83 -24.20
CA GLY A 46 8.48 44.14 -24.73
C GLY A 46 8.11 44.48 -26.17
N ALA A 47 8.73 45.49 -26.79
CA ALA A 47 8.46 45.87 -28.18
C ALA A 47 9.26 45.00 -29.17
N GLN A 48 10.32 44.32 -28.70
CA GLN A 48 11.15 43.47 -29.55
C GLN A 48 10.43 42.15 -29.85
N GLY A 49 10.25 41.85 -31.14
CA GLY A 49 9.60 40.61 -31.61
C GLY A 49 8.07 40.62 -31.56
N ALA A 50 7.43 41.70 -31.09
CA ALA A 50 5.97 41.86 -31.14
C ALA A 50 5.46 41.90 -32.59
N ALA A 51 4.27 41.36 -32.83
CA ALA A 51 3.65 41.35 -34.16
C ALA A 51 3.27 42.77 -34.63
N THR A 52 2.75 43.57 -33.70
CA THR A 52 2.46 44.99 -33.86
C THR A 52 3.08 45.78 -32.71
N ILE A 53 3.37 47.07 -32.95
CA ILE A 53 3.94 47.98 -31.95
C ILE A 53 3.05 49.22 -31.86
N ASP A 54 2.37 49.39 -30.73
CA ASP A 54 1.48 50.52 -30.45
C ASP A 54 2.27 51.82 -30.23
N LEU A 55 2.09 52.76 -31.15
CA LEU A 55 2.76 54.07 -31.16
C LEU A 55 1.95 55.15 -30.46
N LEU A 56 0.62 55.03 -30.49
CA LEU A 56 -0.32 55.99 -29.94
C LEU A 56 -1.64 55.29 -29.61
N ILE A 57 -2.10 55.42 -28.36
CA ILE A 57 -3.50 55.20 -28.00
C ILE A 57 -4.03 56.49 -27.38
N ASP A 58 -5.07 57.04 -27.96
CA ASP A 58 -5.73 58.26 -27.50
C ASP A 58 -7.21 58.00 -27.30
N GLU A 59 -7.64 58.04 -26.05
CA GLU A 59 -9.01 57.78 -25.63
C GLU A 59 -9.59 59.03 -24.98
N GLN A 60 -10.66 59.54 -25.54
CA GLN A 60 -11.34 60.72 -25.02
C GLN A 60 -12.83 60.46 -24.90
N ALA A 61 -13.42 60.78 -23.76
CA ALA A 61 -14.84 60.65 -23.52
C ALA A 61 -15.46 61.98 -23.10
N ARG A 62 -16.70 62.17 -23.50
CA ARG A 62 -17.55 63.27 -23.07
C ARG A 62 -18.90 62.74 -22.62
N LEU A 63 -19.33 63.10 -21.42
CA LEU A 63 -20.69 62.93 -20.98
C LEU A 63 -21.58 63.92 -21.73
N ILE A 64 -22.60 63.39 -22.39
CA ILE A 64 -23.58 64.15 -23.18
C ILE A 64 -24.96 63.94 -22.57
N ASP A 65 -25.93 64.77 -22.94
CA ASP A 65 -27.31 64.58 -22.49
C ASP A 65 -27.78 63.18 -22.89
N GLY A 66 -28.24 62.37 -21.93
CA GLY A 66 -28.74 61.02 -22.18
C GLY A 66 -27.68 59.94 -22.50
N GLY A 67 -26.39 60.18 -22.23
CA GLY A 67 -25.37 59.12 -22.30
C GLY A 67 -23.93 59.64 -22.41
N SER A 68 -23.14 59.03 -23.30
CA SER A 68 -21.71 59.33 -23.46
C SER A 68 -21.24 59.21 -24.91
N SER A 69 -20.25 60.02 -25.29
CA SER A 69 -19.52 59.91 -26.56
C SER A 69 -18.05 59.59 -26.28
N VAL A 70 -17.51 58.55 -26.91
CA VAL A 70 -16.15 58.06 -26.72
C VAL A 70 -15.41 58.04 -28.05
N TYR A 71 -14.43 58.94 -28.18
CA TYR A 71 -13.46 58.98 -29.27
C TYR A 71 -12.26 58.08 -28.95
N ARG A 72 -11.83 57.29 -29.92
CA ARG A 72 -10.62 56.48 -29.85
C ARG A 72 -9.77 56.67 -31.10
N ALA A 73 -8.48 56.91 -30.92
CA ALA A 73 -7.48 56.84 -31.97
C ALA A 73 -6.41 55.82 -31.59
N ASN A 74 -6.07 54.93 -32.51
CA ASN A 74 -4.92 54.04 -32.37
C ASN A 74 -3.98 54.19 -33.57
N ARG A 75 -2.68 54.29 -33.31
CA ARG A 75 -1.63 54.10 -34.33
C ARG A 75 -0.69 53.00 -33.90
N PHE A 76 -0.58 51.97 -34.73
CA PHE A 76 0.34 50.87 -34.48
C PHE A 76 1.09 50.51 -35.76
N ARG A 77 2.34 50.09 -35.58
CA ARG A 77 3.23 49.65 -36.66
C ARG A 77 3.22 48.14 -36.77
N ILE A 78 3.10 47.62 -37.99
CA ILE A 78 3.22 46.19 -38.26
C ILE A 78 4.70 45.83 -38.24
N ALA A 79 5.10 44.97 -37.30
CA ALA A 79 6.51 44.64 -37.07
C ALA A 79 6.88 43.26 -37.61
N THR A 80 5.92 42.34 -37.77
CA THR A 80 6.12 41.02 -38.38
C THR A 80 5.01 40.68 -39.38
N THR A 81 5.17 39.56 -40.10
CA THR A 81 4.13 39.06 -41.02
C THR A 81 2.85 38.66 -40.28
N GLN A 82 2.93 38.17 -39.04
CA GLN A 82 1.75 37.88 -38.23
C GLN A 82 0.92 39.14 -37.94
N GLY A 83 1.57 40.30 -37.76
CA GLY A 83 0.87 41.56 -37.50
C GLY A 83 0.08 42.11 -38.69
N LEU A 84 0.22 41.52 -39.88
CA LEU A 84 -0.59 41.88 -41.05
C LEU A 84 -2.09 41.59 -40.82
N ASP A 85 -2.40 40.53 -40.06
CA ASP A 85 -3.78 40.14 -39.78
C ASP A 85 -4.49 41.14 -38.84
N ASP A 86 -3.73 41.80 -37.94
CA ASP A 86 -4.24 42.77 -36.97
C ASP A 86 -4.64 44.12 -37.59
N ALA A 87 -4.23 44.37 -38.84
CA ALA A 87 -4.47 45.64 -39.52
C ALA A 87 -5.88 45.76 -40.11
N ALA A 88 -6.62 44.66 -40.24
CA ALA A 88 -7.98 44.66 -40.77
C ALA A 88 -8.91 45.47 -39.86
N LEU A 89 -9.69 46.39 -40.43
CA LEU A 89 -10.67 47.15 -39.66
C LEU A 89 -11.78 46.20 -39.24
N GLN A 90 -12.02 46.05 -37.93
CA GLN A 90 -13.16 45.32 -37.38
C GLN A 90 -13.75 46.10 -36.19
N LEU A 91 -14.76 46.92 -36.45
CA LEU A 91 -15.42 47.73 -35.40
C LEU A 91 -16.87 47.30 -35.23
N SER A 92 -17.19 46.74 -34.06
CA SER A 92 -18.55 46.35 -33.70
C SER A 92 -19.25 47.40 -32.84
N TRP A 93 -20.55 47.59 -33.03
CA TRP A 93 -21.40 48.45 -32.21
C TRP A 93 -22.83 47.90 -32.12
N ASP A 94 -23.56 48.29 -31.07
CA ASP A 94 -24.98 48.01 -30.93
C ASP A 94 -25.80 49.08 -31.65
N PRO A 95 -26.45 48.78 -32.80
CA PRO A 95 -27.18 49.79 -33.55
C PRO A 95 -28.44 50.34 -32.84
N SER A 96 -28.90 49.70 -31.75
CA SER A 96 -30.06 50.17 -30.98
C SER A 96 -29.69 51.22 -29.94
N LEU A 97 -28.43 51.23 -29.48
CA LEU A 97 -27.94 52.10 -28.41
C LEU A 97 -26.81 53.02 -28.83
N GLU A 98 -26.08 52.64 -29.87
CA GLU A 98 -24.82 53.26 -30.26
C GLU A 98 -24.87 53.75 -31.71
N THR A 99 -24.24 54.90 -31.94
CA THR A 99 -23.84 55.32 -33.28
C THR A 99 -22.33 55.24 -33.41
N LEU A 100 -21.86 54.75 -34.55
CA LEU A 100 -20.44 54.68 -34.90
C LEU A 100 -20.11 55.72 -35.97
N THR A 101 -19.11 56.56 -35.71
CA THR A 101 -18.56 57.52 -36.67
C THR A 101 -17.09 57.19 -36.91
N LEU A 102 -16.71 56.88 -38.14
CA LEU A 102 -15.32 56.68 -38.57
C LEU A 102 -14.73 58.03 -38.99
N HIS A 103 -13.57 58.38 -38.42
CA HIS A 103 -12.89 59.64 -38.72
C HIS A 103 -11.76 59.46 -39.72
N ARG A 104 -11.03 58.34 -39.59
CA ARG A 104 -9.96 57.95 -40.52
C ARG A 104 -9.61 56.48 -40.35
N TYR A 105 -9.16 55.88 -41.44
CA TYR A 105 -8.51 54.58 -41.47
C TYR A 105 -7.53 54.60 -42.65
N ARG A 106 -6.22 54.54 -42.37
CA ARG A 106 -5.19 54.79 -43.37
C ARG A 106 -3.88 54.06 -43.06
N ILE A 107 -3.10 53.80 -44.11
CA ILE A 107 -1.73 53.30 -44.01
C ILE A 107 -0.76 54.47 -44.12
N LEU A 108 0.21 54.55 -43.22
CA LEU A 108 1.34 55.45 -43.31
C LEU A 108 2.58 54.62 -43.67
N ARG A 109 3.16 54.88 -44.85
CA ARG A 109 4.30 54.16 -45.41
C ARG A 109 5.38 55.16 -45.84
N GLY A 110 6.38 55.36 -44.99
CA GLY A 110 7.34 56.46 -45.15
C GLY A 110 6.60 57.81 -45.17
N ASP A 111 6.82 58.61 -46.22
CA ASP A 111 6.13 59.90 -46.41
C ASP A 111 4.75 59.76 -47.11
N SER A 112 4.36 58.55 -47.51
CA SER A 112 3.09 58.30 -48.21
C SER A 112 1.95 58.01 -47.23
N VAL A 113 0.79 58.63 -47.47
CA VAL A 113 -0.47 58.38 -46.75
C VAL A 113 -1.47 57.76 -47.71
N ILE A 114 -1.89 56.53 -47.44
CA ILE A 114 -2.90 55.80 -48.23
C ILE A 114 -4.20 55.81 -47.44
N ASP A 115 -5.18 56.60 -47.89
CA ASP A 115 -6.51 56.61 -47.30
C ASP A 115 -7.30 55.37 -47.74
N LEU A 116 -7.69 54.55 -46.75
CA LEU A 116 -8.47 53.33 -46.98
C LEU A 116 -9.96 53.56 -46.78
N LEU A 117 -10.34 54.68 -46.14
CA LEU A 117 -11.72 54.94 -45.76
C LEU A 117 -12.50 55.61 -46.90
N GLY A 118 -11.90 56.59 -47.58
CA GLY A 118 -12.54 57.34 -48.67
C GLY A 118 -13.89 57.93 -48.25
N ASP A 119 -14.93 57.71 -49.07
CA ASP A 119 -16.33 58.05 -48.76
C ASP A 119 -17.08 56.95 -47.99
N GLY A 120 -16.39 55.86 -47.62
CA GLY A 120 -16.96 54.69 -46.93
C GLY A 120 -17.60 53.65 -47.83
N SER A 121 -17.58 53.84 -49.15
CA SER A 121 -18.14 52.86 -50.10
C SER A 121 -17.47 51.48 -50.01
N ALA A 122 -16.19 51.43 -49.63
CA ALA A 122 -15.41 50.21 -49.44
C ALA A 122 -15.72 49.47 -48.12
N LEU A 123 -16.43 50.09 -47.17
CA LEU A 123 -16.80 49.44 -45.91
C LEU A 123 -17.89 48.40 -46.14
N SER A 124 -17.64 47.18 -45.66
CA SER A 124 -18.69 46.17 -45.51
C SER A 124 -19.27 46.25 -44.10
N VAL A 125 -20.59 46.26 -43.99
CA VAL A 125 -21.28 46.16 -42.70
C VAL A 125 -22.01 44.84 -42.66
N VAL A 126 -21.68 44.04 -41.66
CA VAL A 126 -22.27 42.72 -41.46
C VAL A 126 -22.91 42.64 -40.08
N ARG A 127 -24.05 41.95 -40.00
CA ARG A 127 -24.60 41.46 -38.73
C ARG A 127 -23.99 40.09 -38.48
N ARG A 128 -23.14 39.98 -37.46
CA ARG A 128 -22.44 38.74 -37.12
C ARG A 128 -22.87 38.33 -35.72
N GLU A 129 -23.77 37.37 -35.63
CA GLU A 129 -24.13 36.71 -34.37
C GLU A 129 -23.00 35.73 -34.01
N LYS A 130 -22.03 36.19 -33.22
CA LYS A 130 -20.81 35.39 -32.92
C LYS A 130 -21.08 34.15 -32.06
N ASN A 131 -22.20 34.13 -31.34
CA ASN A 131 -22.53 33.13 -30.32
C ASN A 131 -23.88 32.45 -30.63
N LEU A 132 -24.21 32.27 -31.91
CA LEU A 132 -25.51 31.72 -32.32
C LEU A 132 -25.64 30.24 -31.91
N GLU A 133 -24.52 29.52 -31.94
CA GLU A 133 -24.35 28.15 -31.45
C GLU A 133 -24.69 28.01 -29.96
N ASP A 134 -24.48 29.07 -29.18
CA ASP A 134 -24.81 29.16 -27.75
C ASP A 134 -26.22 29.70 -27.51
N ALA A 135 -27.05 29.73 -28.56
CA ALA A 135 -28.39 30.32 -28.55
C ALA A 135 -28.38 31.78 -28.05
N MET A 136 -27.46 32.59 -28.59
CA MET A 136 -27.38 34.02 -28.31
C MET A 136 -27.56 34.86 -29.58
N LEU A 137 -28.45 35.85 -29.49
CA LEU A 137 -28.66 36.88 -30.51
C LEU A 137 -28.29 38.24 -29.91
N ASP A 138 -27.12 38.78 -30.27
CA ASP A 138 -26.64 40.06 -29.76
C ASP A 138 -27.09 41.24 -30.62
N GLY A 139 -27.36 40.99 -31.91
CA GLY A 139 -27.79 41.98 -32.87
C GLY A 139 -26.77 43.08 -33.19
N LYS A 140 -25.50 42.89 -32.86
CA LYS A 140 -24.42 43.84 -33.14
C LYS A 140 -24.09 43.90 -34.63
N LEU A 141 -23.79 45.11 -35.09
CA LEU A 141 -23.25 45.32 -36.44
C LEU A 141 -21.73 45.42 -36.34
N THR A 142 -21.03 44.94 -37.36
CA THR A 142 -19.57 45.09 -37.49
C THR A 142 -19.24 45.74 -38.83
N ALA A 143 -18.54 46.86 -38.76
CA ALA A 143 -17.94 47.50 -39.92
C ALA A 143 -16.57 46.85 -40.14
N THR A 144 -16.37 46.33 -41.35
CA THR A 144 -15.16 45.61 -41.72
C THR A 144 -14.58 46.10 -43.03
N LEU A 145 -13.25 46.18 -43.08
CA LEU A 145 -12.48 46.50 -44.29
C LEU A 145 -11.12 45.79 -44.23
N GLN A 146 -10.81 45.02 -45.26
CA GLN A 146 -9.49 44.42 -45.43
C GLN A 146 -8.63 45.38 -46.28
N PRO A 147 -7.50 45.87 -45.78
CA PRO A 147 -6.61 46.70 -46.56
C PRO A 147 -5.86 45.86 -47.62
N ASP A 148 -5.87 46.33 -48.87
CA ASP A 148 -5.03 45.77 -49.94
C ASP A 148 -3.56 46.22 -49.80
N ASP A 149 -2.62 45.41 -50.31
CA ASP A 149 -1.17 45.70 -50.33
C ASP A 149 -0.58 46.07 -48.94
N LEU A 150 -1.02 45.42 -47.88
CA LEU A 150 -0.46 45.63 -46.55
C LEU A 150 0.94 45.01 -46.41
N ARG A 151 1.88 45.71 -45.77
CA ARG A 151 3.29 45.28 -45.65
C ARG A 151 3.84 45.42 -44.24
N VAL A 152 4.84 44.61 -43.93
CA VAL A 152 5.66 44.79 -42.71
C VAL A 152 6.35 46.14 -42.76
N GLY A 153 6.26 46.90 -41.66
CA GLY A 153 6.76 48.28 -41.53
C GLY A 153 5.68 49.35 -41.71
N ASP A 154 4.52 49.01 -42.30
CA ASP A 154 3.40 49.94 -42.42
C ASP A 154 2.85 50.33 -41.03
N VAL A 155 2.38 51.57 -40.91
CA VAL A 155 1.66 52.05 -39.71
C VAL A 155 0.19 52.20 -40.05
N ILE A 156 -0.68 51.56 -39.27
CA ILE A 156 -2.12 51.75 -39.34
C ILE A 156 -2.51 52.93 -38.44
N ASP A 157 -3.25 53.90 -38.97
CA ASP A 157 -3.85 55.00 -38.21
C ASP A 157 -5.37 54.93 -38.33
N VAL A 158 -6.02 54.55 -37.24
CA VAL A 158 -7.47 54.43 -37.14
C VAL A 158 -7.99 55.39 -36.08
N ALA A 159 -9.07 56.11 -36.38
CA ALA A 159 -9.80 56.87 -35.38
C ALA A 159 -11.31 56.83 -35.61
N TYR A 160 -12.07 56.71 -34.53
CA TYR A 160 -13.52 56.65 -34.54
C TYR A 160 -14.14 57.20 -33.26
N THR A 161 -15.41 57.56 -33.32
CA THR A 161 -16.23 57.92 -32.15
C THR A 161 -17.42 56.98 -32.04
N ARG A 162 -17.68 56.49 -30.83
CA ARG A 162 -18.90 55.78 -30.47
C ARG A 162 -19.72 56.63 -29.53
N THR A 163 -20.96 56.93 -29.92
CA THR A 163 -21.90 57.64 -29.05
C THR A 163 -22.95 56.66 -28.56
N ARG A 164 -23.04 56.45 -27.25
CA ARG A 164 -24.01 55.57 -26.60
C ARG A 164 -25.10 56.37 -25.89
N ARG A 165 -26.36 55.98 -26.08
CA ARG A 165 -27.54 56.48 -25.38
C ARG A 165 -28.35 55.30 -24.90
N ASP A 166 -28.43 55.13 -23.58
CA ASP A 166 -29.04 53.95 -22.98
C ASP A 166 -30.25 54.34 -22.12
N PRO A 167 -31.48 54.14 -22.63
CA PRO A 167 -32.69 54.47 -21.88
C PRO A 167 -32.91 53.55 -20.68
N ALA A 168 -32.39 52.32 -20.68
CA ALA A 168 -32.60 51.36 -19.59
C ALA A 168 -31.93 51.79 -18.28
N ILE A 169 -30.85 52.54 -18.37
CA ILE A 169 -30.19 53.15 -17.20
C ILE A 169 -30.60 54.62 -16.97
N GLY A 170 -31.66 55.09 -17.62
CA GLY A 170 -32.18 56.45 -17.46
C GLY A 170 -31.31 57.52 -18.12
N GLY A 171 -30.55 57.17 -19.17
CA GLY A 171 -29.66 58.10 -19.86
C GLY A 171 -28.41 58.52 -19.07
N ARG A 172 -28.12 57.82 -17.96
CA ARG A 172 -26.88 57.98 -17.21
C ARG A 172 -25.69 57.41 -17.99
N ALA A 173 -24.50 57.93 -17.70
CA ALA A 173 -23.24 57.45 -18.23
C ALA A 173 -22.51 56.58 -17.19
N GLU A 174 -21.97 55.48 -17.68
CA GLU A 174 -21.04 54.59 -16.99
C GLU A 174 -19.90 54.26 -17.96
N LEU A 175 -18.66 54.55 -17.58
CA LEU A 175 -17.49 54.47 -18.45
C LEU A 175 -16.35 53.77 -17.73
N VAL A 176 -15.59 52.99 -18.50
CA VAL A 176 -14.32 52.39 -18.11
C VAL A 176 -13.36 52.62 -19.26
N MET A 177 -12.22 53.26 -18.99
CA MET A 177 -11.19 53.54 -19.98
C MET A 177 -9.82 53.24 -19.40
N GLY A 178 -8.88 52.82 -20.24
CA GLY A 178 -7.59 52.31 -19.80
C GLY A 178 -6.95 51.43 -20.87
N PRO A 179 -5.61 51.40 -20.98
CA PRO A 179 -4.96 50.42 -21.82
C PRO A 179 -5.02 49.03 -21.17
N ALA A 180 -4.85 47.99 -21.97
CA ALA A 180 -4.62 46.63 -21.46
C ALA A 180 -3.26 46.51 -20.73
N ASP A 181 -3.09 45.39 -20.04
CA ASP A 181 -1.95 45.12 -19.17
C ASP A 181 -0.72 44.61 -19.92
N GLY A 182 0.47 44.94 -19.40
CA GLY A 182 1.71 44.26 -19.75
C GLY A 182 2.28 44.46 -21.15
N PHE A 183 1.97 45.56 -21.85
CA PHE A 183 2.52 45.85 -23.18
C PHE A 183 3.10 47.27 -23.30
N PRO A 184 4.13 47.48 -24.15
CA PRO A 184 4.77 48.76 -24.35
C PRO A 184 3.90 49.72 -25.18
N LEU A 185 3.83 50.98 -24.76
CA LEU A 185 3.05 52.04 -25.38
C LEU A 185 3.90 53.28 -25.67
N GLY A 186 3.84 53.75 -26.92
CA GLY A 186 4.52 54.96 -27.36
C GLY A 186 3.99 56.24 -26.73
N HIS A 187 2.70 56.53 -26.91
CA HIS A 187 2.00 57.64 -26.29
C HIS A 187 0.59 57.20 -25.88
N TYR A 188 0.19 57.49 -24.65
CA TYR A 188 -1.14 57.21 -24.13
C TYR A 188 -1.79 58.49 -23.63
N ARG A 189 -3.04 58.73 -24.05
CA ARG A 189 -3.91 59.74 -23.47
C ARG A 189 -5.23 59.13 -23.02
N LEU A 190 -5.61 59.46 -21.80
CA LEU A 190 -6.96 59.30 -21.29
C LEU A 190 -7.52 60.67 -20.95
N ARG A 191 -8.69 61.00 -21.51
CA ARG A 191 -9.41 62.22 -21.19
C ARG A 191 -10.89 61.93 -20.98
N MET A 192 -11.48 62.40 -19.89
CA MET A 192 -12.92 62.34 -19.67
C MET A 192 -13.43 63.74 -19.33
N THR A 193 -14.55 64.15 -19.92
CA THR A 193 -15.15 65.47 -19.69
C THR A 193 -16.64 65.40 -19.39
N TRP A 194 -17.12 66.26 -18.50
CA TRP A 194 -18.54 66.37 -18.16
C TRP A 194 -18.90 67.79 -17.69
N PRO A 195 -20.15 68.25 -17.86
CA PRO A 195 -20.58 69.54 -17.31
C PRO A 195 -20.46 69.60 -15.78
N VAL A 196 -20.06 70.75 -15.22
CA VAL A 196 -19.87 70.99 -13.77
C VAL A 196 -21.14 70.68 -12.95
N GLY A 197 -22.33 70.79 -13.54
CA GLY A 197 -23.61 70.51 -12.88
C GLY A 197 -23.98 69.02 -12.76
N ARG A 198 -23.23 68.10 -13.39
CA ARG A 198 -23.51 66.66 -13.33
C ARG A 198 -22.81 66.02 -12.13
N ALA A 199 -23.56 65.27 -11.34
CA ALA A 199 -23.03 64.48 -10.24
C ALA A 199 -22.34 63.22 -10.80
N VAL A 200 -21.02 63.16 -10.68
CA VAL A 200 -20.19 62.09 -11.23
C VAL A 200 -19.28 61.54 -10.15
N GLN A 201 -19.24 60.22 -10.03
CA GLN A 201 -18.20 59.51 -9.29
C GLN A 201 -17.16 58.97 -10.27
N TRP A 202 -15.89 59.01 -9.88
CA TRP A 202 -14.82 58.44 -10.68
C TRP A 202 -13.73 57.85 -9.77
N ARG A 203 -12.97 56.91 -10.32
CA ARG A 203 -11.86 56.24 -9.63
C ARG A 203 -10.77 55.86 -10.62
N ALA A 204 -9.53 56.13 -10.25
CA ALA A 204 -8.35 55.60 -10.93
C ALA A 204 -7.84 54.37 -10.17
N TRP A 205 -7.56 53.28 -10.88
CA TRP A 205 -7.06 52.03 -10.32
C TRP A 205 -5.52 51.95 -10.38
N PRO A 206 -4.87 51.07 -9.60
CA PRO A 206 -3.42 50.92 -9.62
C PRO A 206 -2.87 50.65 -11.03
N GLY A 207 -1.66 51.12 -11.33
CA GLY A 207 -1.01 50.95 -12.64
C GLY A 207 -1.40 51.99 -13.71
N VAL A 208 -2.61 52.56 -13.64
CA VAL A 208 -3.03 53.58 -14.61
C VAL A 208 -2.20 54.86 -14.47
N VAL A 209 -1.98 55.55 -15.60
CA VAL A 209 -1.42 56.91 -15.59
C VAL A 209 -2.37 57.79 -14.79
N GLN A 210 -1.88 58.33 -13.67
CA GLN A 210 -2.72 59.02 -12.70
C GLN A 210 -3.34 60.28 -13.32
N PRO A 211 -4.68 60.34 -13.45
CA PRO A 211 -5.32 61.48 -14.07
C PRO A 211 -5.48 62.65 -13.11
N LYS A 212 -5.42 63.86 -13.66
CA LYS A 212 -5.65 65.10 -12.93
C LYS A 212 -7.03 65.64 -13.26
N LEU A 213 -7.85 65.85 -12.23
CA LEU A 213 -9.14 66.54 -12.35
C LEU A 213 -8.92 68.05 -12.34
N THR A 214 -9.45 68.74 -13.34
CA THR A 214 -9.42 70.19 -13.47
C THR A 214 -10.79 70.72 -13.91
N ARG A 215 -11.05 72.01 -13.67
CA ARG A 215 -12.25 72.71 -14.15
C ARG A 215 -11.86 73.65 -15.29
N GLN A 216 -12.48 73.46 -16.44
CA GLN A 216 -12.33 74.25 -17.66
C GLN A 216 -13.66 74.97 -17.93
N GLY A 217 -13.85 76.18 -17.37
CA GLY A 217 -15.10 76.93 -17.50
C GLY A 217 -16.30 76.21 -16.86
N ASP A 218 -17.25 75.78 -17.69
CA ASP A 218 -18.46 75.03 -17.32
C ASP A 218 -18.29 73.50 -17.39
N THR A 219 -17.07 73.04 -17.71
CA THR A 219 -16.74 71.63 -17.91
C THR A 219 -15.71 71.17 -16.89
N MET A 220 -15.91 69.99 -16.30
CA MET A 220 -14.91 69.23 -15.56
C MET A 220 -14.13 68.37 -16.54
N GLU A 221 -12.81 68.31 -16.36
CA GLU A 221 -11.89 67.57 -17.22
C GLU A 221 -10.97 66.71 -16.36
N LEU A 222 -10.97 65.41 -16.64
CA LEU A 222 -10.07 64.43 -16.06
C LEU A 222 -9.08 64.00 -17.14
N LEU A 223 -7.80 64.36 -17.00
CA LEU A 223 -6.77 64.15 -18.04
C LEU A 223 -5.55 63.42 -17.48
N ALA A 224 -5.11 62.38 -18.20
CA ALA A 224 -3.83 61.72 -18.01
C ALA A 224 -3.12 61.57 -19.37
N GLU A 225 -1.83 61.88 -19.40
CA GLU A 225 -0.98 61.65 -20.58
C GLU A 225 0.37 61.08 -20.14
N ARG A 226 0.89 60.11 -20.88
CA ARG A 226 2.23 59.56 -20.67
C ARG A 226 2.81 59.06 -21.99
N SER A 227 4.11 59.19 -22.15
CA SER A 227 4.84 58.67 -23.30
C SER A 227 5.90 57.67 -22.85
N ASP A 228 6.25 56.77 -23.76
CA ASP A 228 7.33 55.79 -23.66
C ASP A 228 7.33 55.02 -22.33
N PHE A 229 6.31 54.18 -22.15
CA PHE A 229 6.17 53.35 -20.95
C PHE A 229 5.58 51.98 -21.29
N SER A 230 5.64 51.05 -20.35
CA SER A 230 4.90 49.78 -20.42
C SER A 230 3.82 49.79 -19.35
N THR A 231 2.64 49.27 -19.67
CA THR A 231 1.58 49.11 -18.68
C THR A 231 1.95 48.04 -17.66
N GLU A 232 1.60 48.28 -16.40
CA GLU A 232 1.84 47.30 -15.34
C GLU A 232 0.99 46.04 -15.60
N ARG A 233 1.35 44.90 -15.01
CA ARG A 233 0.54 43.69 -15.07
C ARG A 233 -0.25 43.52 -13.77
N ALA A 234 -1.52 43.11 -13.87
CA ALA A 234 -2.23 42.58 -12.71
C ALA A 234 -1.45 41.40 -12.10
N PRO A 235 -1.44 41.26 -10.76
CA PRO A 235 -0.77 40.14 -10.10
C PRO A 235 -1.44 38.81 -10.47
N SER A 236 -0.69 37.92 -11.14
CA SER A 236 -1.15 36.58 -11.49
C SER A 236 -1.57 35.76 -10.27
N GLY A 237 -2.68 35.02 -10.39
CA GLY A 237 -3.21 34.17 -9.33
C GLY A 237 -3.80 34.91 -8.13
N ALA A 238 -3.97 36.23 -8.18
CA ALA A 238 -4.66 37.00 -7.14
C ALA A 238 -6.19 36.98 -7.30
N PRO A 239 -6.96 37.28 -6.24
CA PRO A 239 -8.41 37.49 -6.35
C PRO A 239 -8.79 38.56 -7.38
N ALA A 240 -9.97 38.43 -7.99
CA ALA A 240 -10.41 39.26 -9.11
C ALA A 240 -10.38 40.77 -8.81
N ARG A 241 -10.64 41.17 -7.56
CA ARG A 241 -10.49 42.58 -7.11
C ARG A 241 -9.11 43.19 -7.35
N PHE A 242 -8.04 42.39 -7.43
CA PHE A 242 -6.67 42.84 -7.75
C PHE A 242 -6.36 42.85 -9.25
N GLY A 243 -7.25 42.28 -10.07
CA GLY A 243 -7.19 42.39 -11.53
C GLY A 243 -7.65 43.76 -12.07
N LEU A 244 -8.20 44.61 -11.19
CA LEU A 244 -8.60 45.97 -11.52
C LEU A 244 -7.38 46.89 -11.54
N VAL A 245 -6.66 46.90 -12.65
CA VAL A 245 -5.46 47.73 -12.88
C VAL A 245 -5.54 48.46 -14.21
N ASN A 246 -4.66 49.46 -14.41
CA ASN A 246 -4.54 50.24 -15.65
C ASN A 246 -5.83 50.90 -16.16
N LEU A 247 -6.84 51.11 -15.32
CA LEU A 247 -8.12 51.67 -15.74
C LEU A 247 -8.60 52.82 -14.86
N VAL A 248 -9.43 53.68 -15.45
CA VAL A 248 -10.22 54.71 -14.79
C VAL A 248 -11.70 54.39 -15.06
N GLU A 249 -12.49 54.36 -14.01
CA GLU A 249 -13.94 54.19 -14.10
C GLU A 249 -14.68 55.46 -13.67
N LEU A 250 -15.84 55.69 -14.28
CA LEU A 250 -16.69 56.84 -14.06
C LEU A 250 -18.15 56.40 -14.12
N THR A 251 -18.97 56.86 -13.17
CA THR A 251 -20.41 56.58 -13.13
C THR A 251 -21.22 57.77 -12.64
N GLU A 252 -22.44 57.91 -13.14
CA GLU A 252 -23.44 58.85 -12.62
C GLU A 252 -24.38 58.23 -11.58
N PHE A 253 -24.24 56.94 -11.28
CA PHE A 253 -24.93 56.35 -10.14
C PHE A 253 -24.28 56.82 -8.84
N ALA A 254 -25.09 57.28 -7.88
CA ALA A 254 -24.62 57.75 -6.59
C ALA A 254 -24.25 56.59 -5.63
N ASP A 255 -24.94 55.46 -5.76
CA ASP A 255 -24.81 54.32 -4.84
C ASP A 255 -25.47 53.06 -5.45
N TRP A 256 -25.24 51.89 -4.84
CA TRP A 256 -25.90 50.64 -5.22
C TRP A 256 -27.43 50.70 -5.11
N PRO A 257 -28.06 51.33 -4.10
CA PRO A 257 -29.49 51.56 -4.07
C PRO A 257 -30.05 52.25 -5.33
N SER A 258 -29.31 53.18 -5.94
CA SER A 258 -29.71 53.84 -7.19
C SER A 258 -29.71 52.88 -8.38
N VAL A 259 -28.74 51.97 -8.46
CA VAL A 259 -28.72 50.90 -9.46
C VAL A 259 -29.88 49.93 -9.22
N SER A 260 -30.11 49.53 -7.96
CA SER A 260 -31.21 48.64 -7.55
C SER A 260 -32.60 49.19 -7.92
N ARG A 261 -32.85 50.49 -7.69
CA ARG A 261 -34.12 51.14 -8.11
C ARG A 261 -34.29 51.16 -9.62
N THR A 262 -33.20 51.37 -10.35
CA THR A 262 -33.20 51.37 -11.81
C THR A 262 -33.56 49.99 -12.34
N GLY A 263 -32.93 48.93 -11.81
CA GLY A 263 -33.30 47.55 -12.09
C GLY A 263 -34.75 47.24 -11.75
N HIS A 264 -35.25 47.70 -10.60
CA HIS A 264 -36.62 47.46 -10.19
C HIS A 264 -37.63 48.02 -11.18
N ALA A 265 -37.44 49.25 -11.65
CA ALA A 265 -38.30 49.89 -12.64
C ALA A 265 -38.37 49.11 -13.97
N LEU A 266 -37.27 48.45 -14.37
CA LEU A 266 -37.25 47.61 -15.57
C LEU A 266 -38.11 46.34 -15.42
N PHE A 267 -38.12 45.74 -14.22
CA PHE A 267 -38.82 44.48 -13.96
C PHE A 267 -40.29 44.65 -13.54
N GLU A 268 -40.64 45.74 -12.86
CA GLU A 268 -41.97 45.97 -12.27
C GLU A 268 -43.12 45.74 -13.28
N THR A 269 -42.97 46.28 -14.49
CA THR A 269 -43.97 46.10 -15.54
C THR A 269 -43.94 44.69 -16.14
N ALA A 270 -42.74 44.11 -16.31
CA ALA A 270 -42.57 42.81 -16.95
C ALA A 270 -43.05 41.63 -16.08
N GLU A 271 -42.99 41.75 -14.76
CA GLU A 271 -43.46 40.73 -13.82
C GLU A 271 -44.95 40.87 -13.44
N THR A 272 -45.63 41.90 -13.94
CA THR A 272 -47.06 42.12 -13.71
C THR A 272 -47.91 41.39 -14.75
N LEU A 273 -48.73 40.44 -14.30
CA LEU A 273 -49.59 39.64 -15.18
C LEU A 273 -50.81 40.43 -15.67
N LYS A 274 -51.15 40.30 -16.96
CA LYS A 274 -52.39 40.86 -17.51
C LYS A 274 -53.65 40.23 -16.88
N PRO A 275 -54.79 40.93 -16.88
CA PRO A 275 -56.06 40.40 -16.37
C PRO A 275 -56.45 39.04 -16.98
N ASP A 276 -56.20 38.84 -18.27
CA ASP A 276 -56.49 37.66 -19.08
C ASP A 276 -55.29 36.71 -19.25
N SER A 277 -54.24 36.87 -18.44
CA SER A 277 -53.02 36.06 -18.52
C SER A 277 -53.28 34.55 -18.36
N PRO A 278 -52.77 33.70 -19.27
CA PRO A 278 -52.86 32.25 -19.14
C PRO A 278 -52.05 31.71 -17.94
N LEU A 279 -51.09 32.47 -17.42
CA LEU A 279 -50.27 32.08 -16.27
C LEU A 279 -51.10 31.99 -14.97
N LYS A 280 -52.25 32.68 -14.90
CA LYS A 280 -53.17 32.56 -13.75
C LYS A 280 -53.70 31.13 -13.59
N ALA A 281 -53.92 30.41 -14.68
CA ALA A 281 -54.33 29.01 -14.63
C ALA A 281 -53.21 28.11 -14.07
N GLU A 282 -51.96 28.37 -14.46
CA GLU A 282 -50.79 27.64 -13.90
C GLU A 282 -50.58 27.95 -12.41
N ILE A 283 -50.73 29.21 -12.00
CA ILE A 283 -50.70 29.61 -10.59
C ILE A 283 -51.78 28.86 -9.81
N ALA A 284 -53.02 28.82 -10.31
CA ALA A 284 -54.11 28.08 -9.67
C ALA A 284 -53.81 26.56 -9.60
N ARG A 285 -53.24 25.99 -10.66
CA ARG A 285 -52.84 24.57 -10.71
C ARG A 285 -51.76 24.26 -9.66
N ILE A 286 -50.72 25.08 -9.56
CA ILE A 286 -49.65 24.91 -8.56
C ILE A 286 -50.20 25.12 -7.14
N ALA A 287 -51.04 26.13 -6.93
CA ALA A 287 -51.66 26.41 -5.64
C ALA A 287 -52.57 25.27 -5.15
N ALA A 288 -53.25 24.57 -6.07
CA ALA A 288 -54.08 23.40 -5.76
C ALA A 288 -53.25 22.13 -5.48
N ALA A 289 -52.03 22.02 -6.04
CA ALA A 289 -51.18 20.85 -5.87
C ALA A 289 -50.53 20.76 -4.47
N SER A 290 -50.33 21.88 -3.78
CA SER A 290 -49.79 21.91 -2.42
C SER A 290 -50.13 23.22 -1.70
N SER A 291 -50.29 23.18 -0.39
CA SER A 291 -50.35 24.38 0.47
C SER A 291 -48.99 24.81 1.01
N ASP A 292 -47.96 23.96 0.89
CA ASP A 292 -46.61 24.26 1.34
C ASP A 292 -45.93 25.28 0.39
N PRO A 293 -45.51 26.46 0.90
CA PRO A 293 -44.84 27.46 0.06
C PRO A 293 -43.53 26.98 -0.55
N VAL A 294 -42.79 26.08 0.12
CA VAL A 294 -41.56 25.50 -0.45
C VAL A 294 -41.90 24.68 -1.69
N ARG A 295 -42.85 23.74 -1.56
CA ARG A 295 -43.30 22.94 -2.71
C ARG A 295 -43.89 23.78 -3.85
N ARG A 296 -44.59 24.87 -3.54
CA ARG A 296 -45.10 25.80 -4.56
C ARG A 296 -43.98 26.48 -5.34
N ALA A 297 -42.93 26.93 -4.65
CA ALA A 297 -41.76 27.52 -5.30
C ALA A 297 -41.02 26.50 -6.17
N GLU A 298 -40.84 25.26 -5.71
CA GLU A 298 -40.25 24.17 -6.52
C GLU A 298 -41.03 23.94 -7.82
N LEU A 299 -42.36 23.86 -7.74
CA LEU A 299 -43.22 23.65 -8.90
C LEU A 299 -43.19 24.85 -9.86
N ALA A 300 -43.10 26.07 -9.35
CA ALA A 300 -42.97 27.27 -10.18
C ALA A 300 -41.60 27.32 -10.87
N LEU A 301 -40.51 27.01 -10.17
CA LEU A 301 -39.17 26.94 -10.74
C LEU A 301 -39.11 25.87 -11.83
N ALA A 302 -39.56 24.65 -11.54
CA ALA A 302 -39.61 23.56 -12.52
C ALA A 302 -40.43 23.93 -13.76
N LEU A 303 -41.57 24.61 -13.58
CA LEU A 303 -42.37 25.09 -14.71
C LEU A 303 -41.58 26.00 -15.64
N VAL A 304 -40.82 26.95 -15.10
CA VAL A 304 -40.01 27.88 -15.89
C VAL A 304 -38.83 27.16 -16.54
N GLN A 305 -38.11 26.31 -15.80
CA GLN A 305 -36.94 25.61 -16.31
C GLN A 305 -37.32 24.64 -17.44
N GLU A 306 -38.37 23.86 -17.27
CA GLU A 306 -38.74 22.77 -18.19
C GLU A 306 -39.59 23.23 -19.38
N GLN A 307 -40.42 24.27 -19.22
CA GLN A 307 -41.37 24.70 -20.26
C GLN A 307 -40.95 25.95 -21.03
N VAL A 308 -39.81 26.55 -20.69
CA VAL A 308 -39.28 27.74 -21.37
C VAL A 308 -37.82 27.53 -21.74
N ARG A 309 -37.51 27.54 -23.03
CA ARG A 309 -36.14 27.40 -23.54
C ARG A 309 -35.31 28.66 -23.27
N TYR A 310 -34.03 28.51 -22.95
CA TYR A 310 -33.13 29.66 -22.93
C TYR A 310 -32.83 30.14 -24.37
N LEU A 311 -32.85 31.45 -24.59
CA LEU A 311 -32.37 32.12 -25.80
C LEU A 311 -32.00 33.55 -25.40
N PHE A 312 -30.72 33.90 -25.43
CA PHE A 312 -30.28 35.26 -25.12
C PHE A 312 -30.69 36.22 -26.25
N ILE A 313 -31.30 37.36 -25.89
CA ILE A 313 -31.72 38.40 -26.83
C ILE A 313 -31.20 39.75 -26.33
N GLY A 314 -30.10 40.21 -26.94
CA GLY A 314 -29.44 41.47 -26.60
C GLY A 314 -30.08 42.72 -27.22
N MET A 315 -30.96 42.56 -28.21
CA MET A 315 -31.50 43.65 -29.04
C MET A 315 -32.60 44.52 -28.39
N ASN A 316 -32.90 44.32 -27.09
CA ASN A 316 -34.00 45.00 -26.39
C ASN A 316 -33.49 46.18 -25.53
N ASP A 317 -33.06 47.27 -26.17
CA ASP A 317 -32.75 48.55 -25.50
C ASP A 317 -31.81 48.42 -24.27
N GLY A 318 -30.58 47.94 -24.44
CA GLY A 318 -29.58 47.93 -23.34
C GLY A 318 -29.22 46.56 -22.82
N GLY A 319 -29.91 45.50 -23.26
CA GLY A 319 -29.69 44.15 -22.74
C GLY A 319 -30.13 43.96 -21.29
N PHE A 320 -30.75 44.97 -20.65
CA PHE A 320 -31.27 44.93 -19.28
C PHE A 320 -32.81 44.93 -19.19
N VAL A 321 -33.52 45.22 -20.28
CA VAL A 321 -34.98 45.26 -20.29
C VAL A 321 -35.56 43.84 -20.40
N PRO A 322 -36.33 43.35 -19.40
CA PRO A 322 -36.97 42.04 -19.48
C PRO A 322 -38.15 42.02 -20.45
N ALA A 323 -38.33 40.90 -21.15
CA ALA A 323 -39.60 40.62 -21.82
C ALA A 323 -40.71 40.37 -20.78
N PRO A 324 -41.96 40.82 -21.02
CA PRO A 324 -43.08 40.55 -20.11
C PRO A 324 -43.28 39.05 -19.88
N ALA A 325 -43.63 38.65 -18.66
CA ALA A 325 -43.88 37.26 -18.26
C ALA A 325 -44.87 36.55 -19.21
N ASP A 326 -45.97 37.23 -19.57
CA ASP A 326 -46.96 36.74 -20.53
C ASP A 326 -46.35 36.42 -21.90
N LEU A 327 -45.44 37.27 -22.38
CA LEU A 327 -44.79 37.11 -23.68
C LEU A 327 -43.76 35.97 -23.65
N THR A 328 -42.94 35.89 -22.60
CA THR A 328 -41.98 34.80 -22.39
C THR A 328 -42.71 33.46 -22.34
N TRP A 329 -43.84 33.38 -21.62
CA TRP A 329 -44.68 32.17 -21.58
C TRP A 329 -45.32 31.84 -22.94
N GLN A 330 -45.88 32.82 -23.63
CA GLN A 330 -46.50 32.64 -24.95
C GLN A 330 -45.51 32.09 -25.98
N ARG A 331 -44.28 32.63 -25.99
CA ARG A 331 -43.24 32.25 -26.97
C ARG A 331 -42.46 31.00 -26.59
N ARG A 332 -42.52 30.56 -25.33
CA ARG A 332 -41.80 29.38 -24.80
C ARG A 332 -40.28 29.46 -24.90
N PHE A 333 -39.75 30.68 -25.02
CA PHE A 333 -38.33 30.96 -24.88
C PHE A 333 -38.10 32.34 -24.25
N GLY A 334 -36.96 32.52 -23.60
CA GLY A 334 -36.54 33.79 -23.05
C GLY A 334 -35.10 33.75 -22.53
N ASP A 335 -34.51 34.92 -22.35
CA ASP A 335 -33.21 35.10 -21.72
C ASP A 335 -33.32 35.09 -20.19
N CYS A 336 -32.22 35.36 -19.49
CA CYS A 336 -32.17 35.41 -18.03
C CYS A 336 -33.20 36.37 -17.44
N LYS A 337 -33.39 37.53 -18.06
CA LYS A 337 -34.32 38.57 -17.61
C LYS A 337 -35.77 38.16 -17.81
N GLY A 338 -36.12 37.68 -19.00
CA GLY A 338 -37.47 37.23 -19.31
C GLY A 338 -37.92 36.03 -18.47
N LYS A 339 -37.00 35.07 -18.23
CA LYS A 339 -37.27 33.93 -17.35
C LYS A 339 -37.39 34.32 -15.88
N THR A 340 -36.57 35.27 -15.41
CA THR A 340 -36.67 35.84 -14.06
C THR A 340 -38.00 36.57 -13.86
N ALA A 341 -38.40 37.44 -14.79
CA ALA A 341 -39.69 38.14 -14.73
C ALA A 341 -40.87 37.17 -14.67
N LEU A 342 -40.84 36.10 -15.48
CA LEU A 342 -41.82 35.02 -15.44
C LEU A 342 -41.86 34.30 -14.09
N LEU A 343 -40.70 33.92 -13.54
CA LEU A 343 -40.63 33.22 -12.25
C LEU A 343 -41.12 34.10 -11.10
N VAL A 344 -40.73 35.37 -11.05
CA VAL A 344 -41.22 36.31 -10.03
C VAL A 344 -42.74 36.49 -10.13
N ALA A 345 -43.30 36.62 -11.34
CA ALA A 345 -44.75 36.73 -11.54
C ALA A 345 -45.51 35.51 -11.00
N LEU A 346 -45.01 34.29 -11.25
CA LEU A 346 -45.58 33.05 -10.74
C LEU A 346 -45.52 33.00 -9.21
N LEU A 347 -44.36 33.29 -8.62
CA LEU A 347 -44.16 33.25 -7.16
C LEU A 347 -45.02 34.28 -6.44
N LYS A 348 -45.11 35.51 -6.96
CA LYS A 348 -46.01 36.56 -6.42
C LYS A 348 -47.47 36.11 -6.48
N GLY A 349 -47.90 35.52 -7.59
CA GLY A 349 -49.24 34.95 -7.73
C GLY A 349 -49.55 33.80 -6.75
N LEU A 350 -48.52 33.09 -6.29
CA LEU A 350 -48.61 32.03 -5.28
C LEU A 350 -48.53 32.55 -3.83
N GLY A 351 -48.40 33.87 -3.63
CA GLY A 351 -48.25 34.51 -2.33
C GLY A 351 -46.83 34.44 -1.75
N ILE A 352 -45.82 34.18 -2.57
CA ILE A 352 -44.41 34.08 -2.16
C ILE A 352 -43.72 35.39 -2.52
N ALA A 353 -43.09 36.03 -1.53
CA ALA A 353 -42.31 37.24 -1.75
C ALA A 353 -41.06 36.89 -2.57
N ALA A 354 -40.97 37.45 -3.77
CA ALA A 354 -39.87 37.20 -4.70
C ALA A 354 -39.42 38.49 -5.39
N ARG A 355 -38.12 38.61 -5.66
CA ARG A 355 -37.53 39.76 -6.38
C ARG A 355 -36.36 39.36 -7.28
N PRO A 356 -36.12 40.07 -8.39
CA PRO A 356 -34.91 39.91 -9.19
C PRO A 356 -33.64 40.31 -8.43
N VAL A 357 -32.53 39.66 -8.74
CA VAL A 357 -31.21 39.91 -8.17
C VAL A 357 -30.20 39.89 -9.31
N PHE A 358 -29.55 41.01 -9.56
CA PHE A 358 -28.47 41.08 -10.53
C PHE A 358 -27.20 40.47 -9.94
N VAL A 359 -26.49 39.69 -10.74
CA VAL A 359 -25.24 39.02 -10.37
C VAL A 359 -24.27 39.10 -11.53
N ASP A 360 -23.00 38.88 -11.23
CA ASP A 360 -21.98 38.66 -12.24
C ASP A 360 -21.44 37.24 -12.11
N THR A 361 -21.36 36.50 -13.21
CA THR A 361 -21.02 35.08 -13.15
C THR A 361 -19.51 34.81 -13.05
N ASP A 362 -18.66 35.77 -13.40
CA ASP A 362 -17.21 35.56 -13.57
C ASP A 362 -16.31 36.57 -12.82
N SER A 363 -16.80 37.77 -12.51
CA SER A 363 -16.04 38.88 -11.91
C SER A 363 -15.75 38.67 -10.42
N GLY A 364 -16.41 37.67 -9.80
CA GLY A 364 -16.26 37.35 -8.39
C GLY A 364 -16.35 38.59 -7.49
N ASP A 365 -15.37 38.74 -6.62
CA ASP A 365 -15.33 39.81 -5.63
C ASP A 365 -14.97 41.20 -6.19
N ALA A 366 -14.64 41.30 -7.49
CA ALA A 366 -14.39 42.57 -8.15
C ALA A 366 -15.63 43.47 -8.16
N VAL A 367 -16.85 42.90 -8.26
CA VAL A 367 -18.09 43.70 -8.30
C VAL A 367 -18.23 44.60 -7.07
N ALA A 368 -18.02 44.05 -5.88
CA ALA A 368 -18.11 44.80 -4.62
C ALA A 368 -17.02 45.86 -4.48
N ALA A 369 -15.88 45.68 -5.15
CA ALA A 369 -14.78 46.62 -5.13
C ALA A 369 -15.02 47.83 -6.06
N ARG A 370 -15.87 47.71 -7.10
CA ARG A 370 -16.06 48.74 -8.13
C ARG A 370 -17.07 49.82 -7.78
N LEU A 371 -17.05 50.93 -8.53
CA LEU A 371 -18.10 51.94 -8.45
C LEU A 371 -19.47 51.38 -8.89
N PRO A 372 -20.60 51.87 -8.35
CA PRO A 372 -21.93 51.40 -8.73
C PRO A 372 -22.20 51.62 -10.22
N ALA A 373 -22.48 50.53 -10.93
CA ALA A 373 -22.78 50.57 -12.36
C ALA A 373 -23.66 49.36 -12.73
N MET A 374 -24.48 49.53 -13.77
CA MET A 374 -25.38 48.50 -14.26
C MET A 374 -24.63 47.49 -15.13
N ASN A 375 -23.63 47.95 -15.90
CA ASN A 375 -22.78 47.11 -16.76
C ASN A 375 -21.86 46.12 -16.02
N LEU A 376 -21.94 46.06 -14.68
CA LEU A 376 -21.20 45.11 -13.84
C LEU A 376 -21.94 43.78 -13.65
N PHE A 377 -23.13 43.64 -14.21
CA PHE A 377 -23.94 42.44 -14.06
C PHE A 377 -24.23 41.84 -15.43
N ASP A 378 -23.89 40.57 -15.60
CA ASP A 378 -24.10 39.79 -16.82
C ASP A 378 -25.34 38.86 -16.72
N HIS A 379 -25.85 38.64 -15.50
CA HIS A 379 -26.92 37.68 -15.23
C HIS A 379 -27.90 38.17 -14.16
N VAL A 380 -29.06 37.52 -14.10
CA VAL A 380 -30.13 37.83 -13.15
C VAL A 380 -30.85 36.56 -12.71
N LEU A 381 -31.09 36.46 -11.40
CA LEU A 381 -31.79 35.36 -10.75
C LEU A 381 -32.86 35.89 -9.80
N VAL A 382 -33.58 34.99 -9.12
CA VAL A 382 -34.68 35.34 -8.21
C VAL A 382 -34.30 35.02 -6.76
N GLU A 383 -34.46 35.98 -5.86
CA GLU A 383 -34.53 35.71 -4.43
C GLU A 383 -35.98 35.47 -4.02
N ALA A 384 -36.29 34.28 -3.52
CA ALA A 384 -37.58 33.95 -2.91
C ALA A 384 -37.46 33.85 -1.38
N GLN A 385 -38.34 34.56 -0.66
CA GLN A 385 -38.37 34.58 0.79
C GLN A 385 -39.46 33.63 1.30
N ILE A 386 -39.06 32.52 1.91
CA ILE A 386 -39.96 31.47 2.41
C ILE A 386 -39.55 31.10 3.83
N GLY A 387 -40.47 31.24 4.80
CA GLY A 387 -40.21 30.89 6.20
C GLY A 387 -39.07 31.69 6.84
N GLY A 388 -38.80 32.92 6.38
CA GLY A 388 -37.71 33.76 6.86
C GLY A 388 -36.32 33.43 6.28
N ARG A 389 -36.25 32.52 5.29
CA ARG A 389 -35.03 32.15 4.58
C ARG A 389 -35.07 32.61 3.12
N SER A 390 -33.96 33.17 2.64
CA SER A 390 -33.72 33.43 1.22
C SER A 390 -33.36 32.15 0.47
N TYR A 391 -34.04 31.91 -0.66
CA TYR A 391 -33.69 30.91 -1.66
C TYR A 391 -33.32 31.61 -2.97
N TRP A 392 -32.20 31.23 -3.57
CA TRP A 392 -31.71 31.78 -4.83
C TRP A 392 -32.12 30.85 -5.97
N LEU A 393 -33.12 31.25 -6.73
CA LEU A 393 -33.74 30.44 -7.77
C LEU A 393 -33.34 30.99 -9.14
N ASP A 394 -32.86 30.13 -10.03
CA ASP A 394 -32.46 30.52 -11.38
C ASP A 394 -33.30 29.77 -12.43
N GLY A 395 -34.19 30.49 -13.11
CA GLY A 395 -35.04 29.93 -14.17
C GLY A 395 -34.26 29.55 -15.45
N THR A 396 -33.00 29.94 -15.58
CA THR A 396 -32.11 29.59 -16.70
C THR A 396 -31.41 28.26 -16.52
N ARG A 397 -31.22 27.82 -15.27
CA ARG A 397 -30.72 26.48 -14.92
C ARG A 397 -31.74 25.39 -15.31
N GLN A 398 -31.33 24.13 -15.17
CA GLN A 398 -32.15 22.96 -15.48
C GLN A 398 -32.04 21.92 -14.38
N GLY A 399 -33.18 21.33 -14.00
CA GLY A 399 -33.22 20.16 -13.12
C GLY A 399 -33.22 20.46 -11.63
N ASP A 400 -33.41 21.73 -11.24
CA ASP A 400 -33.56 22.13 -9.84
C ASP A 400 -34.97 21.76 -9.35
N SER A 401 -35.07 20.60 -8.70
CA SER A 401 -36.36 19.99 -8.31
C SER A 401 -36.73 20.18 -6.84
N ARG A 402 -35.75 20.60 -6.01
CA ARG A 402 -35.83 20.57 -4.54
C ARG A 402 -35.09 21.75 -3.93
N LEU A 403 -35.82 22.59 -3.20
CA LEU A 403 -35.28 23.85 -2.65
C LEU A 403 -34.30 23.64 -1.48
N ASP A 404 -34.44 22.54 -0.73
CA ASP A 404 -33.54 22.15 0.35
C ASP A 404 -32.15 21.73 -0.14
N ARG A 405 -32.01 21.44 -1.44
CA ARG A 405 -30.76 21.04 -2.10
C ARG A 405 -30.11 22.17 -2.91
N LEU A 406 -30.76 23.32 -3.03
CA LEU A 406 -30.21 24.48 -3.73
C LEU A 406 -29.13 25.14 -2.89
N GLU A 407 -27.92 25.17 -3.43
CA GLU A 407 -26.80 25.89 -2.85
C GLU A 407 -26.89 27.38 -3.20
N VAL A 408 -26.29 28.23 -2.36
CA VAL A 408 -26.10 29.63 -2.70
C VAL A 408 -25.06 29.67 -3.83
N PRO A 409 -25.37 30.25 -5.01
CA PRO A 409 -24.38 30.38 -6.06
C PRO A 409 -23.17 31.19 -5.58
N ASN A 410 -21.97 30.80 -5.98
CA ASN A 410 -20.74 31.47 -5.56
C ASN A 410 -20.38 32.66 -6.47
N TYR A 411 -21.29 33.63 -6.58
CA TYR A 411 -21.05 34.88 -7.32
C TYR A 411 -20.40 35.97 -6.47
N THR A 412 -20.15 35.68 -5.19
CA THR A 412 -19.64 36.57 -4.12
C THR A 412 -20.58 37.72 -3.74
N SER A 413 -21.23 38.36 -4.71
CA SER A 413 -22.10 39.53 -4.53
C SER A 413 -23.31 39.45 -5.46
N GLY A 414 -24.47 39.85 -4.95
CA GLY A 414 -25.67 40.09 -5.75
C GLY A 414 -26.32 41.42 -5.40
N LEU A 415 -27.08 42.00 -6.32
CA LEU A 415 -27.82 43.24 -6.12
C LEU A 415 -29.32 42.98 -6.23
N PRO A 416 -30.04 42.82 -5.11
CA PRO A 416 -31.49 42.72 -5.14
C PRO A 416 -32.12 44.00 -5.70
N THR A 417 -33.09 43.87 -6.61
CA THR A 417 -33.79 45.02 -7.17
C THR A 417 -35.04 45.33 -6.32
N THR A 418 -35.16 46.57 -5.86
CA THR A 418 -36.28 47.01 -5.00
C THR A 418 -36.67 48.46 -5.28
N ALA A 419 -37.94 48.80 -5.02
CA ALA A 419 -38.45 50.17 -5.17
C ALA A 419 -37.72 51.19 -4.26
N GLN A 420 -37.32 50.77 -3.06
CA GLN A 420 -36.57 51.63 -2.12
C GLN A 420 -35.08 51.70 -2.48
N GLY A 421 -34.57 50.71 -3.21
CA GLY A 421 -33.15 50.48 -3.45
C GLY A 421 -32.54 49.60 -2.36
N SER A 422 -31.62 48.73 -2.77
CA SER A 422 -30.87 47.83 -1.89
C SER A 422 -29.36 47.95 -2.17
N GLY A 423 -28.54 47.62 -1.16
CA GLY A 423 -27.12 47.41 -1.35
C GLY A 423 -26.81 46.01 -1.89
N LEU A 424 -25.53 45.74 -2.13
CA LEU A 424 -25.05 44.39 -2.44
C LEU A 424 -25.27 43.44 -1.26
N VAL A 425 -25.60 42.20 -1.56
CA VAL A 425 -25.72 41.09 -0.60
C VAL A 425 -24.67 40.04 -0.90
N ALA A 426 -24.11 39.42 0.14
CA ALA A 426 -23.11 38.37 -0.03
C ALA A 426 -23.76 37.11 -0.62
N MET A 427 -23.14 36.59 -1.68
CA MET A 427 -23.54 35.35 -2.36
C MET A 427 -22.36 34.37 -2.34
N VAL A 428 -22.04 33.89 -1.14
CA VAL A 428 -20.99 32.91 -0.91
C VAL A 428 -21.62 31.67 -0.27
N PRO A 429 -21.48 30.48 -0.86
CA PRO A 429 -21.99 29.26 -0.25
C PRO A 429 -21.31 28.98 1.09
N PRO A 430 -22.04 28.42 2.07
CA PRO A 430 -21.43 27.94 3.30
C PRO A 430 -20.45 26.80 3.00
N ALA A 431 -19.52 26.56 3.92
CA ALA A 431 -18.63 25.40 3.80
C ALA A 431 -19.45 24.10 3.74
N PRO A 432 -19.13 23.18 2.82
CA PRO A 432 -19.90 21.96 2.62
C PRO A 432 -19.86 21.08 3.87
N SER A 433 -20.99 20.44 4.18
CA SER A 433 -21.12 19.52 5.32
C SER A 433 -20.68 18.09 5.00
N ALA A 434 -20.47 17.77 3.73
CA ALA A 434 -19.94 16.51 3.22
C ALA A 434 -19.18 16.75 1.91
N PRO A 435 -18.33 15.82 1.44
CA PRO A 435 -17.64 15.98 0.15
C PRO A 435 -18.62 16.23 -1.01
N GLN A 436 -18.32 17.19 -1.87
CA GLN A 436 -19.11 17.51 -3.05
C GLN A 436 -18.92 16.46 -4.16
N ALA A 437 -17.79 15.75 -4.15
CA ALA A 437 -17.55 14.59 -4.98
C ALA A 437 -16.81 13.49 -4.20
N VAL A 438 -17.25 12.24 -4.37
CA VAL A 438 -16.55 11.05 -3.86
C VAL A 438 -16.26 10.13 -5.04
N THR A 439 -14.99 9.76 -5.21
CA THR A 439 -14.57 8.77 -6.21
C THR A 439 -14.16 7.49 -5.51
N SER A 440 -14.68 6.34 -5.94
CA SER A 440 -14.40 5.05 -5.35
C SER A 440 -13.91 4.05 -6.39
N LEU A 441 -12.90 3.26 -6.03
CA LEU A 441 -12.37 2.14 -6.83
C LEU A 441 -12.30 0.88 -5.95
N ALA A 442 -12.78 -0.24 -6.48
CA ALA A 442 -12.64 -1.56 -5.90
C ALA A 442 -11.99 -2.48 -6.91
N LEU A 443 -10.86 -3.08 -6.53
CA LEU A 443 -10.09 -4.05 -7.32
C LEU A 443 -10.10 -5.40 -6.61
N ASP A 444 -10.52 -6.45 -7.32
CA ASP A 444 -10.44 -7.82 -6.80
C ASP A 444 -9.29 -8.59 -7.44
N ALA A 445 -8.10 -8.50 -6.84
CA ALA A 445 -6.91 -9.25 -7.26
C ALA A 445 -6.82 -10.64 -6.59
N SER A 446 -7.89 -11.13 -5.96
CA SER A 446 -7.85 -12.41 -5.21
C SER A 446 -7.50 -13.62 -6.08
N ALA A 447 -7.75 -13.52 -7.38
CA ALA A 447 -7.37 -14.53 -8.36
C ALA A 447 -5.85 -14.61 -8.60
N GLY A 448 -5.09 -13.53 -8.38
CA GLY A 448 -3.66 -13.47 -8.66
C GLY A 448 -3.18 -12.07 -9.07
N VAL A 449 -1.88 -11.78 -8.93
CA VAL A 449 -1.29 -10.46 -9.24
C VAL A 449 -0.95 -10.25 -10.72
N GLU A 450 -0.89 -11.33 -11.50
CA GLU A 450 -0.66 -11.31 -12.96
C GLU A 450 -1.98 -11.37 -13.76
N VAL A 451 -3.09 -11.58 -13.05
CA VAL A 451 -4.43 -11.69 -13.65
C VAL A 451 -5.08 -10.31 -13.66
N PRO A 452 -5.69 -9.88 -14.79
CA PRO A 452 -6.49 -8.67 -14.79
C PRO A 452 -7.62 -8.75 -13.74
N ALA A 453 -7.57 -7.88 -12.73
CA ALA A 453 -8.47 -7.87 -11.60
C ALA A 453 -9.84 -7.31 -12.02
N PRO A 454 -10.98 -7.93 -11.66
CA PRO A 454 -12.27 -7.26 -11.73
C PRO A 454 -12.24 -5.92 -11.02
N ALA A 455 -12.68 -4.88 -11.72
CA ALA A 455 -12.69 -3.51 -11.24
C ALA A 455 -14.13 -3.00 -11.18
N ARG A 456 -14.47 -2.30 -10.09
CA ARG A 456 -15.71 -1.53 -9.96
C ARG A 456 -15.35 -0.12 -9.51
N ALA A 457 -15.83 0.88 -10.23
CA ALA A 457 -15.63 2.27 -9.85
C ALA A 457 -16.96 3.03 -9.76
N GLU A 458 -17.02 4.01 -8.88
CA GLU A 458 -18.15 4.93 -8.71
C GLU A 458 -17.63 6.36 -8.54
N MET A 459 -18.27 7.32 -9.18
CA MET A 459 -18.10 8.74 -8.93
C MET A 459 -19.45 9.30 -8.53
N ARG A 460 -19.54 9.84 -7.32
CA ARG A 460 -20.76 10.40 -6.76
C ARG A 460 -20.59 11.89 -6.53
N ALA A 461 -21.39 12.69 -7.22
CA ALA A 461 -21.42 14.14 -7.06
C ALA A 461 -22.68 14.60 -6.32
N ARG A 462 -22.55 15.71 -5.57
CA ARG A 462 -23.61 16.39 -4.82
C ARG A 462 -23.77 17.84 -5.29
N GLY A 463 -24.89 18.46 -4.92
CA GLY A 463 -25.15 19.89 -5.14
C GLY A 463 -24.95 20.31 -6.60
N ASP A 464 -24.29 21.44 -6.79
CA ASP A 464 -24.07 22.00 -8.14
C ASP A 464 -23.17 21.12 -9.03
N THR A 465 -22.27 20.31 -8.45
CA THR A 465 -21.48 19.34 -9.22
C THR A 465 -22.38 18.23 -9.79
N ALA A 466 -23.38 17.77 -9.03
CA ALA A 466 -24.37 16.80 -9.50
C ALA A 466 -25.22 17.38 -10.65
N ALA A 467 -25.68 18.63 -10.52
CA ALA A 467 -26.45 19.32 -11.55
C ALA A 467 -25.65 19.45 -12.86
N ARG A 468 -24.38 19.86 -12.79
CA ARG A 468 -23.49 19.95 -13.97
C ARG A 468 -23.30 18.60 -14.66
N TRP A 469 -23.08 17.52 -13.90
CA TRP A 469 -22.93 16.18 -14.48
C TRP A 469 -24.22 15.68 -15.11
N ARG A 470 -25.37 15.90 -14.45
CA ARG A 470 -26.69 15.58 -15.00
C ARG A 470 -26.91 16.30 -16.32
N MET A 471 -26.66 17.61 -16.40
CA MET A 471 -26.80 18.37 -17.65
C MET A 471 -25.92 17.82 -18.77
N LYS A 472 -24.67 17.45 -18.45
CA LYS A 472 -23.73 16.88 -19.43
C LYS A 472 -24.21 15.53 -19.98
N TYR A 473 -24.71 14.64 -19.13
CA TYR A 473 -24.96 13.25 -19.50
C TYR A 473 -26.44 12.91 -19.78
N ALA A 474 -27.40 13.62 -19.20
CA ALA A 474 -28.82 13.30 -19.34
C ALA A 474 -29.37 13.62 -20.74
N GLY A 475 -28.81 14.63 -21.42
CA GLY A 475 -29.21 15.01 -22.78
C GLY A 475 -28.62 14.15 -23.90
N LEU A 476 -27.69 13.25 -23.59
CA LEU A 476 -27.00 12.43 -24.58
C LEU A 476 -27.80 11.17 -24.91
N ALA A 477 -27.81 10.78 -26.19
CA ALA A 477 -28.27 9.46 -26.60
C ALA A 477 -27.44 8.37 -25.89
N THR A 478 -28.06 7.23 -25.55
CA THR A 478 -27.42 6.17 -24.76
C THR A 478 -26.04 5.78 -25.26
N ALA A 479 -25.86 5.59 -26.58
CA ALA A 479 -24.57 5.23 -27.17
C ALA A 479 -23.49 6.34 -27.06
N GLU A 480 -23.87 7.62 -27.14
CA GLU A 480 -22.97 8.75 -26.91
C GLU A 480 -22.59 8.87 -25.43
N ARG A 481 -23.58 8.77 -24.55
CA ARG A 481 -23.34 8.75 -23.10
C ARG A 481 -22.36 7.65 -22.72
N GLU A 482 -22.56 6.43 -23.20
CA GLU A 482 -21.66 5.32 -22.94
C GLU A 482 -20.25 5.56 -23.49
N ARG A 483 -20.11 6.05 -24.73
CA ARG A 483 -18.80 6.41 -25.31
C ARG A 483 -18.06 7.42 -24.44
N GLN A 484 -18.73 8.49 -24.03
CA GLN A 484 -18.11 9.55 -23.22
C GLN A 484 -17.76 9.05 -21.81
N LEU A 485 -18.62 8.24 -21.19
CA LEU A 485 -18.31 7.63 -19.89
C LEU A 485 -17.13 6.65 -19.99
N ARG A 486 -17.07 5.82 -21.03
CA ARG A 486 -15.91 4.95 -21.25
C ARG A 486 -14.62 5.75 -21.48
N LYS A 487 -14.70 6.90 -22.14
CA LYS A 487 -13.56 7.82 -22.26
C LYS A 487 -13.18 8.38 -20.89
N LEU A 488 -14.13 8.95 -20.14
CA LEU A 488 -13.92 9.45 -18.78
C LEU A 488 -13.21 8.41 -17.91
N TRP A 489 -13.70 7.17 -17.86
CA TRP A 489 -13.12 6.14 -17.00
C TRP A 489 -11.70 5.72 -17.42
N ARG A 490 -11.36 5.76 -18.71
CA ARG A 490 -9.98 5.55 -19.17
C ARG A 490 -9.06 6.73 -18.85
N ASP A 491 -9.59 7.96 -18.90
CA ASP A 491 -8.84 9.16 -18.52
C ASP A 491 -8.61 9.20 -16.99
N VAL A 492 -9.52 8.61 -16.22
CA VAL A 492 -9.47 8.56 -14.74
C VAL A 492 -8.62 7.39 -14.24
N TYR A 493 -8.73 6.21 -14.87
CA TYR A 493 -8.02 4.98 -14.57
C TYR A 493 -7.53 4.35 -15.88
N ASP A 494 -6.36 4.74 -16.34
CA ASP A 494 -5.77 4.29 -17.62
C ASP A 494 -5.42 2.80 -17.64
N PHE A 495 -5.21 2.20 -16.47
CA PHE A 495 -4.99 0.77 -16.26
C PHE A 495 -6.28 -0.08 -16.24
N VAL A 496 -7.46 0.54 -16.33
CA VAL A 496 -8.76 -0.16 -16.34
C VAL A 496 -9.37 -0.17 -17.73
N THR A 497 -9.84 -1.33 -18.18
CA THR A 497 -10.67 -1.48 -19.38
C THR A 497 -12.16 -1.51 -18.99
N PRO A 498 -12.94 -0.43 -19.26
CA PRO A 498 -14.35 -0.38 -18.89
C PRO A 498 -15.20 -1.34 -19.72
N GLN A 499 -16.01 -2.17 -19.05
CA GLN A 499 -16.95 -3.11 -19.67
C GLN A 499 -18.39 -2.59 -19.63
N THR A 500 -18.88 -2.21 -18.46
CA THR A 500 -20.18 -1.55 -18.30
C THR A 500 -19.98 -0.15 -17.72
N VAL A 501 -20.84 0.79 -18.12
CA VAL A 501 -20.83 2.16 -17.60
C VAL A 501 -22.27 2.61 -17.36
N THR A 502 -22.49 3.39 -16.31
CA THR A 502 -23.81 3.89 -15.91
C THR A 502 -23.73 5.35 -15.49
N ALA A 503 -24.84 6.05 -15.63
CA ALA A 503 -25.03 7.39 -15.08
C ALA A 503 -26.48 7.50 -14.59
N THR A 504 -26.65 7.71 -13.30
CA THR A 504 -27.95 7.64 -12.62
C THR A 504 -28.12 8.79 -11.63
N LEU A 505 -29.33 9.34 -11.56
CA LEU A 505 -29.73 10.25 -10.49
C LEU A 505 -30.30 9.40 -9.35
N ASP A 506 -29.75 9.56 -8.15
CA ASP A 506 -30.32 9.03 -6.92
C ASP A 506 -31.39 10.00 -6.43
N GLU A 507 -32.67 9.68 -6.64
CA GLU A 507 -33.79 10.57 -6.29
C GLU A 507 -33.85 10.92 -4.79
N ALA A 508 -33.40 9.99 -3.92
CA ALA A 508 -33.48 10.14 -2.48
C ALA A 508 -32.45 11.15 -1.93
N SER A 509 -31.21 11.09 -2.42
CA SER A 509 -30.15 12.04 -2.04
C SER A 509 -30.11 13.28 -2.95
N GLY A 510 -30.49 13.14 -4.22
CA GLY A 510 -30.23 14.12 -5.27
C GLY A 510 -28.85 13.98 -5.90
N ASP A 511 -28.07 12.98 -5.49
CA ASP A 511 -26.72 12.75 -6.00
C ASP A 511 -26.76 12.25 -7.45
N TYR A 512 -25.78 12.66 -8.24
CA TYR A 512 -25.56 12.10 -9.58
C TYR A 512 -24.39 11.12 -9.53
N VAL A 513 -24.66 9.87 -9.89
CA VAL A 513 -23.73 8.75 -9.74
C VAL A 513 -23.32 8.24 -11.11
N LEU A 514 -22.03 8.26 -11.38
CA LEU A 514 -21.42 7.60 -12.53
C LEU A 514 -20.80 6.30 -12.06
N GLY A 515 -21.13 5.18 -12.70
CA GLY A 515 -20.59 3.86 -12.32
C GLY A 515 -19.87 3.19 -13.47
N MET A 516 -18.93 2.30 -13.15
CA MET A 516 -18.25 1.42 -14.10
C MET A 516 -17.93 0.06 -13.51
N THR A 517 -18.06 -0.98 -14.33
CA THR A 517 -17.39 -2.27 -14.09
C THR A 517 -16.42 -2.54 -15.23
N GLY A 518 -15.33 -3.23 -14.94
CA GLY A 518 -14.31 -3.53 -15.93
C GLY A 518 -13.26 -4.50 -15.41
N THR A 519 -12.13 -4.52 -16.09
CA THR A 519 -10.94 -5.30 -15.69
C THR A 519 -9.74 -4.37 -15.62
N ALA A 520 -9.03 -4.39 -14.50
CA ALA A 520 -7.81 -3.63 -14.24
C ALA A 520 -6.57 -4.49 -14.50
N LYS A 521 -5.63 -3.98 -15.30
CA LYS A 521 -4.30 -4.56 -15.37
C LYS A 521 -3.42 -3.85 -14.34
N MET A 522 -3.30 -4.42 -13.14
CA MET A 522 -2.52 -3.83 -12.07
C MET A 522 -1.02 -3.76 -12.43
N GLU A 523 -0.41 -2.59 -12.28
CA GLU A 523 1.00 -2.38 -12.60
C GLU A 523 1.89 -2.59 -11.37
N TRP A 524 2.49 -3.78 -11.28
CA TRP A 524 3.45 -4.13 -10.23
C TRP A 524 4.87 -3.78 -10.66
N THR A 525 5.35 -2.60 -10.24
CA THR A 525 6.68 -2.08 -10.58
C THR A 525 7.78 -2.76 -9.77
N SER A 526 8.89 -3.10 -10.42
CA SER A 526 10.03 -3.77 -9.78
C SER A 526 11.08 -2.77 -9.31
N SER A 527 11.54 -2.92 -8.06
CA SER A 527 12.70 -2.21 -7.51
C SER A 527 13.57 -3.20 -6.73
N GLY A 528 14.75 -3.53 -7.28
CA GLY A 528 15.57 -4.63 -6.79
C GLY A 528 14.83 -5.97 -6.92
N SER A 529 14.74 -6.73 -5.82
CA SER A 529 14.01 -8.00 -5.75
C SER A 529 12.54 -7.86 -5.34
N MET A 530 12.04 -6.64 -5.12
CA MET A 530 10.68 -6.39 -4.62
C MET A 530 9.80 -5.79 -5.72
N ARG A 531 8.51 -6.13 -5.69
CA ARG A 531 7.48 -5.55 -6.56
C ARG A 531 6.47 -4.74 -5.75
N TRP A 532 6.04 -3.64 -6.32
CA TRP A 532 5.20 -2.64 -5.65
C TRP A 532 4.04 -2.22 -6.54
N TYR A 533 2.86 -2.12 -5.95
CA TYR A 533 1.69 -1.54 -6.58
C TYR A 533 1.38 -0.21 -5.88
N GLU A 534 1.35 0.89 -6.63
CA GLU A 534 0.93 2.19 -6.10
C GLU A 534 -0.61 2.25 -6.06
N LEU A 535 -1.17 2.64 -4.93
CA LEU A 535 -2.60 2.92 -4.77
C LEU A 535 -2.99 4.14 -5.62
N ASP A 536 -4.13 4.07 -6.31
CA ASP A 536 -4.60 5.15 -7.18
C ASP A 536 -5.02 6.37 -6.35
N ARG A 537 -4.73 7.58 -6.85
CA ARG A 537 -5.08 8.85 -6.16
C ARG A 537 -4.63 8.92 -4.70
N ALA A 538 -3.59 8.18 -4.33
CA ALA A 538 -3.07 8.20 -2.97
C ALA A 538 -2.28 9.47 -2.62
N ARG A 539 -1.93 10.27 -3.63
CA ARG A 539 -1.25 11.56 -3.51
C ARG A 539 -2.28 12.66 -3.27
N VAL A 540 -2.29 13.24 -2.07
CA VAL A 540 -3.31 14.21 -1.65
C VAL A 540 -2.91 15.68 -1.89
N GLY A 541 -1.63 15.98 -2.14
CA GLY A 541 -1.15 17.33 -2.41
C GLY A 541 -0.73 17.57 -3.87
N TRP A 542 -0.56 18.84 -4.24
CA TRP A 542 -0.04 19.28 -5.54
C TRP A 542 0.88 20.49 -5.38
N LYS A 543 1.56 20.88 -6.45
CA LYS A 543 2.42 22.07 -6.47
C LYS A 543 1.65 23.25 -7.08
N PRO A 544 1.01 24.13 -6.29
CA PRO A 544 0.33 25.29 -6.84
C PRO A 544 1.33 26.26 -7.47
N ASP A 545 0.91 26.93 -8.54
CA ASP A 545 1.67 28.05 -9.08
C ASP A 545 1.44 29.29 -8.21
N VAL A 546 2.51 29.73 -7.55
CA VAL A 546 2.54 30.92 -6.69
C VAL A 546 3.60 31.90 -7.16
N GLN A 547 3.98 31.85 -8.44
CA GLN A 547 4.85 32.83 -9.04
C GLN A 547 4.06 34.10 -9.40
N ARG A 548 4.69 35.25 -9.23
CA ARG A 548 4.14 36.55 -9.62
C ARG A 548 4.96 37.16 -10.73
N GLU A 549 4.26 37.66 -11.73
CA GLU A 549 4.81 38.57 -12.71
C GLU A 549 4.60 40.02 -12.27
N GLY A 550 5.57 40.91 -12.56
CA GLY A 550 5.47 42.34 -12.28
C GLY A 550 5.72 42.74 -10.82
N THR A 551 5.61 44.03 -10.55
CA THR A 551 5.86 44.61 -9.20
C THR A 551 4.61 45.27 -8.59
N LEU A 552 3.57 45.48 -9.40
CA LEU A 552 2.32 46.07 -8.95
C LEU A 552 1.58 45.11 -8.03
N LEU A 553 1.20 45.58 -6.83
CA LEU A 553 0.41 44.81 -5.85
C LEU A 553 1.05 43.45 -5.50
N ALA A 554 2.38 43.41 -5.40
CA ALA A 554 3.16 42.18 -5.17
C ALA A 554 2.77 41.43 -3.88
N ASP A 555 2.18 42.10 -2.90
CA ASP A 555 1.72 41.56 -1.62
C ASP A 555 0.27 41.06 -1.62
N ALA A 556 -0.48 41.19 -2.72
CA ALA A 556 -1.84 40.66 -2.81
C ALA A 556 -1.88 39.16 -2.47
N PRO A 557 -2.95 38.63 -1.87
CA PRO A 557 -3.08 37.19 -1.66
C PRO A 557 -3.20 36.43 -2.98
N PHE A 558 -2.98 35.12 -2.93
CA PHE A 558 -3.32 34.17 -4.00
C PHE A 558 -4.73 33.61 -3.77
N ALA A 559 -5.53 33.55 -4.83
CA ALA A 559 -6.86 32.96 -4.82
C ALA A 559 -6.80 31.45 -5.10
N PHE A 560 -7.68 30.71 -4.43
CA PHE A 560 -7.87 29.27 -4.58
C PHE A 560 -9.36 28.97 -4.63
N ASP A 561 -9.71 27.84 -5.25
CA ASP A 561 -11.09 27.37 -5.32
C ASP A 561 -11.67 27.18 -3.91
N TYR A 562 -12.79 27.83 -3.64
CA TYR A 562 -13.50 27.71 -2.37
C TYR A 562 -14.99 28.05 -2.53
N PRO A 563 -15.90 27.30 -1.87
CA PRO A 563 -15.62 26.07 -1.13
C PRO A 563 -15.33 24.89 -2.07
N ASP A 564 -14.41 24.02 -1.65
CA ASP A 564 -14.08 22.78 -2.35
C ASP A 564 -13.84 21.65 -1.35
N TRP A 565 -14.45 20.49 -1.59
CA TRP A 565 -14.20 19.27 -0.81
C TRP A 565 -14.46 18.03 -1.65
N TRP A 566 -13.42 17.23 -1.86
CA TRP A 566 -13.50 15.95 -2.56
C TRP A 566 -12.82 14.84 -1.76
N ALA A 567 -13.30 13.61 -1.97
CA ALA A 567 -12.79 12.42 -1.29
C ALA A 567 -12.58 11.27 -2.28
N ASN A 568 -11.64 10.38 -1.95
CA ASN A 568 -11.40 9.15 -2.67
C ASN A 568 -11.39 7.95 -1.72
N HIS A 569 -11.89 6.83 -2.22
CA HIS A 569 -11.90 5.56 -1.52
C HIS A 569 -11.40 4.45 -2.44
N GLU A 570 -10.37 3.72 -2.04
CA GLU A 570 -9.88 2.57 -2.79
C GLU A 570 -9.87 1.31 -1.93
N THR A 571 -10.30 0.21 -2.53
CA THR A 571 -10.17 -1.13 -1.94
C THR A 571 -9.46 -2.07 -2.92
N VAL A 572 -8.48 -2.79 -2.43
CA VAL A 572 -7.76 -3.82 -3.19
C VAL A 572 -7.79 -5.12 -2.41
N ARG A 573 -8.47 -6.13 -2.95
CA ARG A 573 -8.48 -7.48 -2.37
C ARG A 573 -7.34 -8.30 -2.95
N LEU A 574 -6.43 -8.73 -2.09
CA LEU A 574 -5.19 -9.41 -2.41
C LEU A 574 -5.37 -10.94 -2.54
N PRO A 575 -4.56 -11.60 -3.37
CA PRO A 575 -4.57 -13.06 -3.47
C PRO A 575 -4.04 -13.72 -2.20
N ARG A 576 -4.27 -15.02 -2.08
CA ARG A 576 -3.74 -15.87 -0.98
C ARG A 576 -4.10 -15.36 0.42
N GLY A 577 -5.22 -14.68 0.56
CA GLY A 577 -5.66 -14.14 1.86
C GLY A 577 -4.78 -12.99 2.36
N GLY A 578 -4.01 -12.32 1.49
CA GLY A 578 -3.11 -11.22 1.85
C GLY A 578 -1.83 -11.66 2.59
N LYS A 579 -1.56 -12.97 2.65
CA LYS A 579 -0.42 -13.51 3.40
C LYS A 579 0.91 -12.89 2.93
N ASP A 580 1.69 -12.38 3.88
CA ASP A 580 3.03 -11.79 3.71
C ASP A 580 3.10 -10.51 2.86
N PHE A 581 1.96 -10.01 2.35
CA PHE A 581 1.90 -8.68 1.76
C PHE A 581 2.15 -7.62 2.84
N ALA A 582 2.81 -6.53 2.46
CA ALA A 582 3.11 -5.45 3.39
C ALA A 582 2.68 -4.11 2.78
N LEU A 583 2.35 -3.14 3.64
CA LEU A 583 2.12 -1.76 3.22
C LEU A 583 3.37 -0.93 3.44
N GLN A 584 3.71 -0.14 2.42
CA GLN A 584 4.55 1.03 2.58
C GLN A 584 3.66 2.25 2.37
N ALA A 585 3.00 2.63 3.45
CA ALA A 585 2.07 3.73 3.47
C ALA A 585 2.24 4.60 4.72
N SER A 586 1.72 5.82 4.64
CA SER A 586 1.77 6.86 5.65
C SER A 586 0.44 7.59 5.67
N ASP A 587 -0.14 7.67 6.87
CA ASP A 587 -1.35 8.44 7.12
C ASP A 587 -1.03 9.94 7.12
N VAL A 588 -2.02 10.73 6.73
CA VAL A 588 -1.98 12.20 6.76
C VAL A 588 -3.21 12.69 7.49
N ASP A 589 -3.02 13.62 8.42
CA ASP A 589 -4.08 14.40 9.04
C ASP A 589 -3.47 15.78 9.34
N GLU A 590 -3.47 16.64 8.33
CA GLU A 590 -2.73 17.90 8.36
C GLU A 590 -3.51 19.05 7.72
N THR A 591 -3.42 20.23 8.33
CA THR A 591 -3.83 21.49 7.73
C THR A 591 -2.62 22.28 7.26
N VAL A 592 -2.55 22.58 5.96
CA VAL A 592 -1.43 23.32 5.36
C VAL A 592 -1.84 24.77 5.09
N GLY A 593 -1.09 25.72 5.68
CA GLY A 593 -1.31 27.16 5.49
C GLY A 593 -2.63 27.71 6.05
N GLY A 594 -3.40 26.88 6.78
CA GLY A 594 -4.80 27.19 7.09
C GLY A 594 -5.69 27.30 5.84
N LEU A 595 -5.19 26.81 4.70
CA LEU A 595 -5.82 26.89 3.38
C LEU A 595 -6.53 25.59 3.03
N TYR A 596 -5.84 24.44 3.14
CA TYR A 596 -6.39 23.10 2.89
C TYR A 596 -6.16 22.17 4.07
N ALA A 597 -7.16 21.35 4.38
CA ALA A 597 -7.02 20.16 5.22
C ALA A 597 -6.88 18.93 4.32
N PHE A 598 -5.86 18.11 4.59
CA PHE A 598 -5.59 16.85 3.92
C PHE A 598 -5.73 15.71 4.90
N HIS A 599 -6.49 14.70 4.52
CA HIS A 599 -6.61 13.47 5.27
C HIS A 599 -6.34 12.28 4.37
N ARG A 600 -5.57 11.30 4.86
CA ARG A 600 -5.33 10.01 4.21
C ARG A 600 -5.13 8.95 5.28
N ARG A 601 -5.82 7.82 5.14
CA ARG A 601 -5.60 6.62 5.93
C ARG A 601 -5.47 5.41 5.03
N VAL A 602 -4.43 4.59 5.24
CA VAL A 602 -4.24 3.34 4.50
C VAL A 602 -4.12 2.18 5.48
N THR A 603 -4.92 1.13 5.29
CA THR A 603 -4.93 -0.05 6.17
C THR A 603 -4.88 -1.33 5.36
N LEU A 604 -4.29 -2.38 5.94
CA LEU A 604 -4.32 -3.76 5.42
C LEU A 604 -4.96 -4.63 6.51
N ASN A 605 -6.17 -5.10 6.25
CA ASN A 605 -6.94 -5.95 7.16
C ASN A 605 -7.19 -7.30 6.49
N GLY A 606 -6.41 -8.32 6.89
CA GLY A 606 -6.46 -9.64 6.25
C GLY A 606 -6.02 -9.56 4.79
N ASP A 607 -6.92 -9.85 3.87
CA ASP A 607 -6.67 -9.81 2.43
C ASP A 607 -7.01 -8.47 1.78
N THR A 608 -7.56 -7.51 2.53
CA THR A 608 -8.10 -6.28 1.94
C THR A 608 -7.26 -5.07 2.35
N VAL A 609 -6.72 -4.37 1.35
CA VAL A 609 -6.16 -3.03 1.52
C VAL A 609 -7.26 -2.01 1.31
N THR A 610 -7.37 -1.04 2.21
CA THR A 610 -8.31 0.08 2.10
C THR A 610 -7.56 1.39 2.23
N MET A 611 -7.84 2.32 1.32
CA MET A 611 -7.42 3.70 1.42
C MET A 611 -8.64 4.63 1.43
N ASP A 612 -8.69 5.51 2.41
CA ASP A 612 -9.59 6.65 2.44
C ASP A 612 -8.76 7.93 2.42
N ASN A 613 -9.08 8.86 1.52
CA ASN A 613 -8.47 10.19 1.54
C ASN A 613 -9.47 11.28 1.17
N ASP A 614 -9.22 12.49 1.65
CA ASP A 614 -9.99 13.67 1.27
C ASP A 614 -9.16 14.95 1.41
N THR A 615 -9.53 15.93 0.59
CA THR A 615 -8.94 17.25 0.56
C THR A 615 -10.05 18.28 0.66
N ARG A 616 -9.95 19.17 1.64
CA ARG A 616 -10.96 20.19 1.93
C ARG A 616 -10.35 21.58 1.96
N ALA A 617 -10.86 22.48 1.12
CA ALA A 617 -10.55 23.90 1.21
C ALA A 617 -11.19 24.51 2.47
N LEU A 618 -10.38 25.21 3.25
CA LEU A 618 -10.77 25.92 4.46
C LEU A 618 -10.91 27.43 4.23
N LYS A 619 -10.21 27.96 3.22
CA LYS A 619 -10.22 29.38 2.83
C LYS A 619 -10.07 29.52 1.31
N ALA A 620 -10.53 30.65 0.78
CA ALA A 620 -10.37 31.03 -0.63
C ALA A 620 -9.03 31.72 -0.94
N GLU A 621 -8.30 32.16 0.07
CA GLU A 621 -7.14 33.06 -0.11
C GLU A 621 -5.95 32.68 0.76
N LEU A 622 -4.76 32.82 0.19
CA LEU A 622 -3.47 32.60 0.85
C LEU A 622 -2.61 33.87 0.79
N PRO A 623 -2.12 34.41 1.93
CA PRO A 623 -1.20 35.54 1.93
C PRO A 623 0.07 35.28 1.09
N ALA A 624 0.51 36.26 0.30
CA ALA A 624 1.70 36.12 -0.54
C ALA A 624 2.97 35.71 0.24
N ALA A 625 3.10 36.21 1.48
CA ALA A 625 4.23 35.90 2.36
C ALA A 625 4.32 34.41 2.73
N ASP A 626 3.20 33.69 2.76
CA ASP A 626 3.12 32.27 3.12
C ASP A 626 3.17 31.34 1.90
N ALA A 627 2.99 31.89 0.70
CA ALA A 627 2.71 31.13 -0.52
C ALA A 627 3.80 30.13 -0.90
N ALA A 628 5.08 30.52 -0.79
CA ALA A 628 6.19 29.62 -1.08
C ALA A 628 6.25 28.43 -0.12
N LYS A 629 6.07 28.68 1.18
CA LYS A 629 6.08 27.65 2.22
C LYS A 629 4.93 26.66 2.04
N VAL A 630 3.73 27.18 1.79
CA VAL A 630 2.53 26.37 1.58
C VAL A 630 2.63 25.54 0.30
N ARG A 631 3.10 26.14 -0.80
CA ARG A 631 3.40 25.40 -2.04
C ARG A 631 4.34 24.24 -1.78
N ASP A 632 5.45 24.48 -1.09
CA ASP A 632 6.47 23.45 -0.89
C ASP A 632 5.92 22.30 -0.03
N ARG A 633 5.14 22.60 1.02
CA ARG A 633 4.49 21.56 1.84
C ARG A 633 3.41 20.78 1.07
N MET A 634 2.56 21.45 0.29
CA MET A 634 1.56 20.77 -0.55
C MET A 634 2.23 19.90 -1.62
N ALA A 635 3.32 20.37 -2.22
CA ALA A 635 4.09 19.60 -3.19
C ALA A 635 4.72 18.36 -2.55
N GLU A 636 5.25 18.46 -1.33
CA GLU A 636 5.77 17.33 -0.57
C GLU A 636 4.69 16.25 -0.35
N LEU A 637 3.49 16.64 0.10
CA LEU A 637 2.35 15.72 0.25
C LEU A 637 1.96 15.02 -1.07
N GLY A 638 2.12 15.70 -2.21
CA GLY A 638 1.90 15.14 -3.55
C GLY A 638 2.99 14.19 -4.06
N ASN A 639 4.20 14.24 -3.49
CA ASN A 639 5.33 13.45 -3.96
C ASN A 639 5.39 12.03 -3.39
N HIS A 640 4.66 11.75 -2.31
CA HIS A 640 4.70 10.46 -1.63
C HIS A 640 3.53 9.54 -2.06
N GLY A 641 3.82 8.63 -3.00
CA GLY A 641 2.93 7.52 -3.34
C GLY A 641 2.79 6.51 -2.19
N GLN A 642 1.72 5.74 -2.20
CA GLN A 642 1.41 4.74 -1.17
C GLN A 642 1.39 3.36 -1.83
N PHE A 643 2.12 2.40 -1.27
CA PHE A 643 2.42 1.17 -1.99
C PHE A 643 2.01 -0.09 -1.23
N ILE A 644 1.47 -1.04 -1.97
CA ILE A 644 1.36 -2.45 -1.56
C ILE A 644 2.63 -3.15 -2.03
N ARG A 645 3.33 -3.82 -1.11
CA ARG A 645 4.52 -4.63 -1.40
C ARG A 645 4.16 -6.09 -1.58
N LEU A 646 4.55 -6.65 -2.73
CA LEU A 646 4.46 -8.08 -3.01
C LEU A 646 5.47 -8.87 -2.15
N PRO A 647 5.11 -10.04 -1.60
CA PRO A 647 6.07 -10.92 -0.94
C PRO A 647 7.20 -11.33 -1.89
N ALA A 648 8.44 -11.39 -1.39
CA ALA A 648 9.59 -11.79 -2.20
C ALA A 648 9.47 -13.21 -2.76
N MET A 649 8.83 -14.11 -2.01
CA MET A 649 8.55 -15.50 -2.40
C MET A 649 7.05 -15.67 -2.67
N TYR A 650 6.46 -14.78 -3.46
CA TYR A 650 5.05 -14.86 -3.82
C TYR A 650 4.75 -16.16 -4.59
N GLU A 651 4.02 -17.07 -3.95
CA GLU A 651 3.50 -18.30 -4.59
C GLU A 651 2.33 -17.95 -5.51
N ALA A 652 2.66 -17.67 -6.78
CA ALA A 652 1.72 -17.45 -7.88
C ALA A 652 0.50 -18.38 -7.80
N THR A 653 -0.70 -17.89 -8.07
CA THR A 653 -1.93 -18.71 -8.15
C THR A 653 -1.98 -19.50 -9.45
N ASP A 654 -2.90 -20.46 -9.59
CA ASP A 654 -3.03 -21.19 -10.86
C ASP A 654 -3.45 -20.27 -12.01
N ALA A 655 -4.22 -19.22 -11.69
CA ALA A 655 -4.58 -18.19 -12.65
C ALA A 655 -3.38 -17.30 -13.02
N ASP A 656 -2.49 -16.97 -12.07
CA ASP A 656 -1.21 -16.31 -12.39
C ASP A 656 -0.37 -17.15 -13.35
N MET A 657 -0.24 -18.46 -13.07
CA MET A 657 0.52 -19.36 -13.94
C MET A 657 -0.06 -19.40 -15.36
N ALA A 658 -1.38 -19.40 -15.49
CA ALA A 658 -2.05 -19.34 -16.79
C ALA A 658 -1.84 -17.99 -17.50
N ALA A 659 -1.88 -16.87 -16.76
CA ALA A 659 -1.62 -15.53 -17.29
C ALA A 659 -0.17 -15.37 -17.78
N LEU A 660 0.79 -16.02 -17.11
CA LEU A 660 2.20 -16.01 -17.47
C LEU A 660 2.57 -16.97 -18.61
N ALA A 661 1.62 -17.72 -19.20
CA ALA A 661 1.91 -18.79 -20.16
C ALA A 661 2.77 -18.36 -21.37
N THR A 662 2.69 -17.08 -21.76
CA THR A 662 3.46 -16.52 -22.88
C THR A 662 4.78 -15.86 -22.45
N ASP A 663 4.96 -15.51 -21.17
CA ASP A 663 6.20 -14.97 -20.60
C ASP A 663 7.00 -16.10 -19.94
N LYS A 664 7.79 -16.80 -20.76
CA LYS A 664 8.56 -17.97 -20.32
C LYS A 664 9.49 -17.69 -19.13
N PRO A 665 10.28 -16.60 -19.11
CA PRO A 665 11.09 -16.26 -17.94
C PRO A 665 10.27 -16.08 -16.65
N ALA A 666 9.19 -15.31 -16.70
CA ALA A 666 8.34 -15.08 -15.52
C ALA A 666 7.65 -16.39 -15.06
N LEU A 667 7.19 -17.21 -16.02
CA LEU A 667 6.58 -18.50 -15.74
C LEU A 667 7.57 -19.49 -15.10
N ALA A 668 8.81 -19.55 -15.60
CA ALA A 668 9.86 -20.41 -15.03
C ALA A 668 10.17 -20.01 -13.58
N HIS A 669 10.27 -18.71 -13.31
CA HIS A 669 10.47 -18.17 -11.96
C HIS A 669 9.28 -18.50 -11.04
N ALA A 670 8.04 -18.34 -11.50
CA ALA A 670 6.85 -18.66 -10.71
C ALA A 670 6.76 -20.16 -10.37
N TRP A 671 7.11 -21.05 -11.31
CA TRP A 671 7.25 -22.49 -11.03
C TRP A 671 8.35 -22.79 -10.02
N LEU A 672 9.47 -22.06 -10.10
CA LEU A 672 10.60 -22.25 -9.19
C LEU A 672 10.20 -21.90 -7.76
N VAL A 673 9.52 -20.76 -7.55
CA VAL A 673 9.04 -20.33 -6.23
C VAL A 673 8.05 -21.35 -5.66
N ARG A 674 7.09 -21.84 -6.46
CA ARG A 674 6.16 -22.91 -6.02
C ARG A 674 6.89 -24.20 -5.65
N GLY A 675 7.82 -24.64 -6.48
CA GLY A 675 8.61 -25.86 -6.24
C GLY A 675 9.48 -25.76 -4.99
N ALA A 676 10.16 -24.64 -4.79
CA ALA A 676 10.96 -24.36 -3.60
C ALA A 676 10.09 -24.26 -2.34
N ALA A 677 8.94 -23.58 -2.40
CA ALA A 677 8.04 -23.48 -1.25
C ALA A 677 7.44 -24.84 -0.85
N ALA A 678 7.09 -25.70 -1.82
CA ALA A 678 6.69 -27.07 -1.55
C ALA A 678 7.84 -27.90 -0.94
N PHE A 679 9.07 -27.70 -1.44
CA PHE A 679 10.27 -28.35 -0.90
C PHE A 679 10.49 -27.99 0.58
N ASP A 680 10.35 -26.71 0.94
CA ASP A 680 10.54 -26.26 2.32
C ASP A 680 9.44 -26.75 3.27
N ARG A 681 8.21 -26.91 2.78
CA ARG A 681 7.11 -27.54 3.54
C ARG A 681 7.26 -29.05 3.70
N GLY A 682 8.22 -29.68 3.04
CA GLY A 682 8.39 -31.14 3.03
C GLY A 682 7.46 -31.88 2.06
N ASP A 683 6.68 -31.17 1.23
CA ASP A 683 5.86 -31.75 0.18
C ASP A 683 6.74 -32.11 -1.03
N MET A 684 7.43 -33.25 -0.92
CA MET A 684 8.35 -33.72 -1.94
C MET A 684 7.67 -33.98 -3.31
N PRO A 685 6.46 -34.59 -3.38
CA PRO A 685 5.74 -34.70 -4.65
C PRO A 685 5.44 -33.34 -5.30
N GLY A 686 4.95 -32.36 -4.53
CA GLY A 686 4.69 -31.01 -5.03
C GLY A 686 5.97 -30.28 -5.47
N ALA A 687 7.04 -30.43 -4.70
CA ALA A 687 8.36 -29.89 -5.05
C ALA A 687 8.87 -30.46 -6.38
N ILE A 688 8.85 -31.79 -6.53
CA ILE A 688 9.28 -32.47 -7.76
C ILE A 688 8.44 -31.98 -8.95
N ALA A 689 7.13 -31.85 -8.80
CA ALA A 689 6.26 -31.36 -9.87
C ALA A 689 6.60 -29.92 -10.28
N GLY A 690 6.69 -28.99 -9.31
CA GLY A 690 6.99 -27.59 -9.57
C GLY A 690 8.39 -27.37 -10.18
N LEU A 691 9.40 -28.05 -9.65
CA LEU A 691 10.78 -27.93 -10.13
C LEU A 691 10.96 -28.56 -11.52
N ASN A 692 10.29 -29.68 -11.82
CA ASN A 692 10.27 -30.21 -13.19
C ASN A 692 9.55 -29.25 -14.15
N ALA A 693 8.47 -28.59 -13.71
CA ALA A 693 7.79 -27.57 -14.52
C ALA A 693 8.70 -26.36 -14.79
N THR A 694 9.51 -25.92 -13.81
CA THR A 694 10.58 -24.92 -14.04
C THR A 694 11.52 -25.40 -15.14
N LEU A 695 12.07 -26.61 -15.03
CA LEU A 695 13.05 -27.15 -15.96
C LEU A 695 12.50 -27.44 -17.36
N ALA A 696 11.19 -27.66 -17.48
CA ALA A 696 10.51 -27.78 -18.77
C ALA A 696 10.49 -26.44 -19.54
N VAL A 697 10.49 -25.31 -18.82
CA VAL A 697 10.51 -23.96 -19.41
C VAL A 697 11.94 -23.42 -19.52
N ASP A 698 12.76 -23.63 -18.49
CA ASP A 698 14.16 -23.23 -18.41
C ASP A 698 15.03 -24.39 -17.90
N ALA A 699 15.54 -25.17 -18.85
CA ALA A 699 16.33 -26.37 -18.57
C ALA A 699 17.67 -26.09 -17.88
N LYS A 700 18.15 -24.84 -17.85
CA LYS A 700 19.45 -24.45 -17.28
C LYS A 700 19.30 -23.69 -15.97
N GLN A 701 18.36 -24.10 -15.11
CA GLN A 701 18.18 -23.53 -13.77
C GLN A 701 18.88 -24.33 -12.67
N PRO A 702 20.04 -23.87 -12.13
CA PRO A 702 20.81 -24.63 -11.14
C PRO A 702 20.04 -24.86 -9.84
N ILE A 703 19.30 -23.85 -9.37
CA ILE A 703 18.49 -23.95 -8.14
C ILE A 703 17.44 -25.06 -8.29
N ALA A 704 16.74 -25.08 -9.42
CA ALA A 704 15.70 -26.06 -9.68
C ALA A 704 16.28 -27.48 -9.75
N GLN A 705 17.40 -27.66 -10.45
CA GLN A 705 18.08 -28.96 -10.57
C GLN A 705 18.59 -29.46 -9.21
N GLY A 706 19.24 -28.62 -8.41
CA GLY A 706 19.80 -29.07 -7.14
C GLY A 706 18.74 -29.38 -6.08
N LEU A 707 17.66 -28.58 -5.98
CA LEU A 707 16.52 -28.92 -5.11
C LEU A 707 15.82 -30.20 -5.57
N LEU A 708 15.66 -30.38 -6.88
CA LEU A 708 15.05 -31.58 -7.46
C LEU A 708 15.90 -32.83 -7.20
N ALA A 709 17.22 -32.72 -7.31
CA ALA A 709 18.15 -33.79 -6.98
C ALA A 709 18.02 -34.24 -5.52
N PHE A 710 17.90 -33.29 -4.59
CA PHE A 710 17.69 -33.59 -3.17
C PHE A 710 16.32 -34.24 -2.93
N ALA A 711 15.27 -33.77 -3.60
CA ALA A 711 13.94 -34.37 -3.51
C ALA A 711 13.93 -35.83 -4.02
N TYR A 712 14.59 -36.10 -5.16
CA TYR A 712 14.79 -37.46 -5.68
C TYR A 712 15.59 -38.32 -4.70
N ALA A 713 16.70 -37.81 -4.13
CA ALA A 713 17.49 -38.54 -3.14
C ALA A 713 16.66 -38.90 -1.90
N SER A 714 15.82 -37.97 -1.44
CA SER A 714 14.91 -38.17 -0.31
C SER A 714 13.89 -39.29 -0.56
N GLN A 715 13.47 -39.49 -1.81
CA GLN A 715 12.58 -40.59 -2.22
C GLN A 715 13.32 -41.88 -2.63
N GLY A 716 14.66 -41.86 -2.72
CA GLY A 716 15.44 -43.01 -3.20
C GLY A 716 15.37 -43.21 -4.72
N ASP A 717 15.05 -42.15 -5.47
CA ASP A 717 14.97 -42.18 -6.93
C ASP A 717 16.37 -42.15 -7.55
N ALA A 718 16.65 -43.06 -8.49
CA ALA A 718 17.93 -43.22 -9.15
C ALA A 718 18.36 -41.99 -9.98
N ARG A 719 17.42 -41.11 -10.35
CA ARG A 719 17.70 -39.87 -11.10
C ARG A 719 18.49 -38.86 -10.27
N ALA A 720 18.46 -38.94 -8.94
CA ALA A 720 19.05 -37.98 -8.02
C ALA A 720 20.51 -37.62 -8.36
N THR A 721 21.36 -38.61 -8.61
CA THR A 721 22.80 -38.39 -8.88
C THR A 721 23.02 -37.61 -10.17
N ALA A 722 22.37 -38.03 -11.27
CA ALA A 722 22.50 -37.36 -12.55
C ALA A 722 21.95 -35.91 -12.51
N THR A 723 20.85 -35.68 -11.78
CA THR A 723 20.30 -34.34 -11.59
C THR A 723 21.23 -33.45 -10.73
N ALA A 724 21.86 -34.00 -9.69
CA ALA A 724 22.85 -33.27 -8.89
C ALA A 724 24.09 -32.88 -9.72
N ASP A 725 24.60 -33.80 -10.55
CA ASP A 725 25.73 -33.54 -11.42
C ASP A 725 25.41 -32.46 -12.47
N ALA A 726 24.18 -32.44 -13.00
CA ALA A 726 23.72 -31.39 -13.88
C ALA A 726 23.69 -30.01 -13.18
N ALA A 727 23.18 -29.95 -11.94
CA ALA A 727 23.16 -28.71 -11.16
C ALA A 727 24.58 -28.16 -10.92
N LEU A 728 25.51 -29.05 -10.54
CA LEU A 728 26.91 -28.69 -10.29
C LEU A 728 27.70 -28.32 -11.56
N ALA A 729 27.26 -28.78 -12.73
CA ALA A 729 27.82 -28.35 -14.00
C ALA A 729 27.40 -26.91 -14.37
N LEU A 730 26.27 -26.43 -13.84
CA LEU A 730 25.80 -25.06 -14.00
C LEU A 730 26.35 -24.13 -12.91
N ASP A 731 26.35 -24.60 -11.67
CA ASP A 731 26.86 -23.88 -10.50
C ASP A 731 27.54 -24.87 -9.54
N ASP A 732 28.87 -24.91 -9.57
CA ASP A 732 29.69 -25.81 -8.75
C ASP A 732 29.67 -25.46 -7.26
N LYS A 733 29.15 -24.27 -6.93
CA LYS A 733 28.93 -23.74 -5.57
C LYS A 733 27.48 -23.85 -5.13
N TYR A 734 26.67 -24.69 -5.76
CA TYR A 734 25.32 -24.98 -5.25
C TYR A 734 25.35 -26.11 -4.21
N ASP A 735 25.30 -25.76 -2.92
CA ASP A 735 25.46 -26.67 -1.77
C ASP A 735 24.43 -27.81 -1.77
N MET A 736 23.18 -27.51 -2.12
CA MET A 736 22.08 -28.49 -2.09
C MET A 736 22.28 -29.65 -3.08
N ALA A 737 23.02 -29.44 -4.18
CA ALA A 737 23.36 -30.53 -5.08
C ALA A 737 24.39 -31.49 -4.46
N TRP A 738 25.37 -30.98 -3.71
CA TRP A 738 26.28 -31.81 -2.92
C TRP A 738 25.57 -32.53 -1.78
N ALA A 739 24.64 -31.85 -1.10
CA ALA A 739 23.81 -32.45 -0.06
C ALA A 739 22.95 -33.61 -0.60
N ALA A 740 22.43 -33.49 -1.83
CA ALA A 740 21.72 -34.56 -2.50
C ALA A 740 22.61 -35.80 -2.74
N LYS A 741 23.85 -35.60 -3.20
CA LYS A 741 24.82 -36.69 -3.38
C LYS A 741 25.17 -37.37 -2.05
N GLY A 742 25.33 -36.58 -0.98
CA GLY A 742 25.52 -37.12 0.37
C GLY A 742 24.36 -37.99 0.83
N LEU A 743 23.12 -37.56 0.58
CA LEU A 743 21.93 -38.33 0.94
C LEU A 743 21.80 -39.64 0.15
N VAL A 744 22.13 -39.63 -1.14
CA VAL A 744 22.20 -40.86 -1.96
C VAL A 744 23.21 -41.85 -1.37
N ALA A 745 24.42 -41.39 -1.02
CA ALA A 745 25.45 -42.23 -0.44
C ALA A 745 25.07 -42.77 0.94
N LEU A 746 24.44 -41.93 1.79
CA LEU A 746 23.95 -42.30 3.11
C LEU A 746 22.92 -43.44 3.01
N LYS A 747 21.96 -43.32 2.10
CA LYS A 747 20.95 -44.37 1.85
C LYS A 747 21.55 -45.65 1.27
N ALA A 748 22.62 -45.53 0.47
CA ALA A 748 23.37 -46.67 -0.05
C ALA A 748 24.34 -47.30 0.99
N GLN A 749 24.30 -46.84 2.25
CA GLN A 749 25.20 -47.24 3.33
C GLN A 749 26.70 -47.00 3.07
N LYS A 750 27.03 -46.08 2.14
CA LYS A 750 28.41 -45.66 1.85
C LYS A 750 28.76 -44.45 2.70
N MET A 751 29.00 -44.68 3.99
CA MET A 751 29.11 -43.59 4.97
C MET A 751 30.29 -42.65 4.70
N ALA A 752 31.44 -43.17 4.25
CA ALA A 752 32.60 -42.35 3.90
C ALA A 752 32.31 -41.41 2.71
N ASP A 753 31.64 -41.91 1.67
CA ASP A 753 31.25 -41.11 0.51
C ASP A 753 30.18 -40.06 0.89
N ALA A 754 29.26 -40.42 1.80
CA ALA A 754 28.25 -39.51 2.32
C ALA A 754 28.88 -38.34 3.08
N ILE A 755 29.82 -38.62 3.99
CA ILE A 755 30.55 -37.60 4.74
C ILE A 755 31.31 -36.68 3.77
N ALA A 756 32.05 -37.23 2.81
CA ALA A 756 32.81 -36.44 1.84
C ALA A 756 31.93 -35.50 0.99
N ALA A 757 30.74 -35.95 0.59
CA ALA A 757 29.79 -35.12 -0.15
C ALA A 757 29.15 -34.04 0.75
N TYR A 758 28.81 -34.35 2.00
CA TYR A 758 28.32 -33.35 2.94
C TYR A 758 29.39 -32.33 3.35
N ASP A 759 30.66 -32.73 3.44
CA ASP A 759 31.77 -31.80 3.67
C ASP A 759 31.88 -30.75 2.55
N ARG A 760 31.70 -31.17 1.29
CA ARG A 760 31.66 -30.27 0.14
C ARG A 760 30.49 -29.29 0.23
N ALA A 761 29.30 -29.76 0.60
CA ALA A 761 28.13 -28.92 0.79
C ALA A 761 28.32 -27.91 1.94
N ILE A 762 28.87 -28.34 3.08
CA ILE A 762 29.13 -27.49 4.26
C ILE A 762 30.23 -26.46 4.01
N ALA A 763 31.22 -26.78 3.17
CA ALA A 763 32.24 -25.82 2.76
C ALA A 763 31.65 -24.66 1.93
N ILE A 764 30.51 -24.87 1.28
CA ILE A 764 29.77 -23.86 0.52
C ILE A 764 28.80 -23.12 1.43
N ASP A 765 27.88 -23.85 2.09
CA ASP A 765 26.94 -23.29 3.06
C ASP A 765 27.03 -24.05 4.41
N PRO A 766 27.78 -23.51 5.39
CA PRO A 766 27.91 -24.13 6.70
C PRO A 766 26.64 -24.00 7.56
N ARG A 767 25.64 -23.23 7.12
CA ARG A 767 24.40 -22.98 7.86
C ARG A 767 23.20 -23.73 7.29
N ASN A 768 23.42 -24.72 6.43
CA ASN A 768 22.36 -25.60 5.95
C ASN A 768 22.08 -26.74 6.96
N PRO A 769 20.93 -26.71 7.67
CA PRO A 769 20.66 -27.67 8.73
C PRO A 769 20.41 -29.09 8.20
N ARG A 770 19.93 -29.25 6.95
CA ARG A 770 19.68 -30.56 6.33
C ARG A 770 20.99 -31.27 5.99
N THR A 771 21.99 -30.51 5.57
CA THR A 771 23.33 -31.01 5.26
C THR A 771 24.04 -31.48 6.52
N LEU A 772 23.99 -30.68 7.60
CA LEU A 772 24.52 -31.05 8.91
C LEU A 772 23.82 -32.30 9.48
N ALA A 773 22.50 -32.38 9.37
CA ALA A 773 21.70 -33.55 9.78
C ALA A 773 22.15 -34.85 9.09
N GLY A 774 22.38 -34.78 7.78
CA GLY A 774 22.85 -35.91 6.98
C GLY A 774 24.24 -36.38 7.40
N ARG A 775 25.17 -35.44 7.63
CA ARG A 775 26.54 -35.76 8.07
C ARG A 775 26.58 -36.31 9.50
N ALA A 776 25.78 -35.74 10.41
CA ALA A 776 25.63 -36.25 11.77
C ALA A 776 25.19 -37.72 11.79
N SER A 777 24.21 -38.07 10.94
CA SER A 777 23.71 -39.44 10.80
C SER A 777 24.78 -40.38 10.24
N ALA A 778 25.57 -39.92 9.27
CA ALA A 778 26.69 -40.69 8.72
C ALA A 778 27.81 -40.93 9.75
N HIS A 779 28.17 -39.91 10.53
CA HIS A 779 29.14 -40.02 11.62
C HIS A 779 28.67 -40.99 12.71
N LEU A 780 27.40 -40.93 13.10
CA LEU A 780 26.83 -41.85 14.09
C LEU A 780 26.94 -43.31 13.62
N ALA A 781 26.61 -43.58 12.35
CA ALA A 781 26.69 -44.92 11.76
C ALA A 781 28.13 -45.47 11.69
N MET A 782 29.14 -44.59 11.66
CA MET A 782 30.57 -44.94 11.68
C MET A 782 31.16 -45.03 13.10
N GLY A 783 30.35 -44.85 14.15
CA GLY A 783 30.82 -44.82 15.53
C GLY A 783 31.61 -43.55 15.89
N GLN A 784 31.51 -42.49 15.08
CA GLN A 784 32.19 -41.22 15.30
C GLN A 784 31.31 -40.26 16.12
N TYR A 785 31.13 -40.59 17.39
CA TYR A 785 30.13 -39.94 18.26
C TYR A 785 30.39 -38.45 18.54
N GLY A 786 31.66 -38.03 18.65
CA GLY A 786 32.04 -36.63 18.85
C GLY A 786 31.60 -35.72 17.69
N PRO A 787 32.04 -35.99 16.44
CA PRO A 787 31.57 -35.28 15.26
C PRO A 787 30.06 -35.34 15.06
N ALA A 788 29.44 -36.51 15.29
CA ALA A 788 27.99 -36.68 15.18
C ALA A 788 27.21 -35.73 16.11
N LEU A 789 27.67 -35.58 17.36
CA LEU A 789 27.07 -34.67 18.34
C LEU A 789 27.24 -33.20 17.92
N ALA A 790 28.43 -32.82 17.47
CA ALA A 790 28.71 -31.45 17.05
C ALA A 790 27.83 -31.00 15.87
N ASP A 791 27.69 -31.85 14.85
CA ASP A 791 26.83 -31.56 13.70
C ASP A 791 25.35 -31.53 14.08
N THR A 792 24.93 -32.43 14.98
CA THR A 792 23.55 -32.46 15.48
C THR A 792 23.20 -31.18 16.24
N ASP A 793 24.06 -30.73 17.14
CA ASP A 793 23.87 -29.50 17.91
C ASP A 793 23.83 -28.28 16.97
N ALA A 794 24.73 -28.20 16.00
CA ALA A 794 24.74 -27.13 15.00
C ALA A 794 23.45 -27.11 14.15
N ALA A 795 22.98 -28.27 13.70
CA ALA A 795 21.74 -28.39 12.94
C ALA A 795 20.51 -27.95 13.75
N LEU A 796 20.43 -28.35 15.02
CA LEU A 796 19.30 -28.03 15.91
C LEU A 796 19.29 -26.55 16.35
N VAL A 797 20.43 -25.86 16.36
CA VAL A 797 20.47 -24.39 16.54
C VAL A 797 19.81 -23.68 15.36
N LEU A 798 19.99 -24.20 14.14
CA LEU A 798 19.47 -23.61 12.90
C LEU A 798 18.02 -24.01 12.63
N ALA A 799 17.65 -25.26 12.95
CA ALA A 799 16.30 -25.81 12.77
C ALA A 799 15.96 -26.73 13.96
N PRO A 800 15.39 -26.18 15.05
CA PRO A 800 15.12 -26.93 16.29
C PRO A 800 14.16 -28.11 16.13
N ASP A 801 13.31 -28.08 15.11
CA ASP A 801 12.29 -29.10 14.86
C ASP A 801 12.81 -30.31 14.06
N LEU A 802 14.09 -30.32 13.66
CA LEU A 802 14.66 -31.49 12.99
C LEU A 802 14.62 -32.72 13.90
N PRO A 803 14.35 -33.93 13.36
CA PRO A 803 14.22 -35.17 14.13
C PRO A 803 15.59 -35.75 14.54
N LEU A 804 16.51 -34.92 15.01
CA LEU A 804 17.89 -35.30 15.36
C LEU A 804 18.10 -35.53 16.86
N GLN A 805 17.10 -35.25 17.70
CA GLN A 805 17.20 -35.49 19.14
C GLN A 805 17.56 -36.94 19.50
N PRO A 806 17.03 -37.99 18.82
CA PRO A 806 17.49 -39.36 19.05
C PRO A 806 18.98 -39.57 18.71
N VAL A 807 19.45 -38.99 17.61
CA VAL A 807 20.88 -39.04 17.19
C VAL A 807 21.76 -38.39 18.26
N ARG A 808 21.32 -37.23 18.78
CA ARG A 808 21.99 -36.50 19.87
C ARG A 808 22.12 -37.34 21.13
N VAL A 809 21.02 -37.93 21.59
CA VAL A 809 20.96 -38.73 22.82
C VAL A 809 21.86 -39.97 22.73
N VAL A 810 21.84 -40.67 21.60
CA VAL A 810 22.72 -41.83 21.38
C VAL A 810 24.19 -41.41 21.39
N ALA A 811 24.54 -40.31 20.70
CA ALA A 811 25.91 -39.81 20.69
C ALA A 811 26.40 -39.40 22.10
N LEU A 812 25.57 -38.72 22.89
CA LEU A 812 25.88 -38.35 24.29
C LEU A 812 26.11 -39.58 25.17
N SER A 813 25.26 -40.60 25.04
CA SER A 813 25.41 -41.85 25.78
C SER A 813 26.74 -42.54 25.47
N MET A 814 27.10 -42.65 24.19
CA MET A 814 28.34 -43.33 23.77
C MET A 814 29.61 -42.56 24.16
N LEU A 815 29.50 -41.25 24.42
CA LEU A 815 30.57 -40.40 24.92
C LEU A 815 30.65 -40.37 26.46
N GLY A 816 29.80 -41.10 27.18
CA GLY A 816 29.77 -41.12 28.64
C GLY A 816 29.19 -39.85 29.27
N ARG A 817 28.48 -39.01 28.51
CA ARG A 817 27.78 -37.81 29.01
C ARG A 817 26.39 -38.18 29.55
N THR A 818 26.37 -39.04 30.56
CA THR A 818 25.19 -39.76 31.07
C THR A 818 24.04 -38.84 31.48
N THR A 819 24.31 -37.77 32.22
CA THR A 819 23.29 -36.82 32.69
C THR A 819 22.54 -36.15 31.52
N GLU A 820 23.27 -35.65 30.53
CA GLU A 820 22.66 -34.98 29.37
C GLU A 820 21.92 -35.96 28.45
N ALA A 821 22.42 -37.19 28.34
CA ALA A 821 21.72 -38.26 27.62
C ALA A 821 20.40 -38.63 28.32
N LEU A 822 20.37 -38.66 29.65
CA LEU A 822 19.16 -38.91 30.45
C LEU A 822 18.11 -37.82 30.25
N GLU A 823 18.49 -36.55 30.36
CA GLU A 823 17.59 -35.42 30.14
C GLU A 823 16.98 -35.45 28.72
N GLY A 824 17.80 -35.73 27.71
CA GLY A 824 17.33 -35.86 26.33
C GLY A 824 16.40 -37.06 26.12
N ALA A 825 16.71 -38.21 26.73
CA ALA A 825 15.84 -39.39 26.69
C ALA A 825 14.50 -39.13 27.40
N ASP A 826 14.49 -38.43 28.53
CA ASP A 826 13.28 -38.00 29.24
C ASP A 826 12.40 -37.09 28.37
N ALA A 827 13.00 -36.10 27.72
CA ALA A 827 12.28 -35.19 26.81
C ALA A 827 11.68 -35.93 25.60
N LEU A 828 12.40 -36.91 25.05
CA LEU A 828 11.90 -37.75 23.95
C LEU A 828 10.74 -38.63 24.39
N LEU A 829 10.83 -39.26 25.56
CA LEU A 829 9.78 -40.13 26.11
C LEU A 829 8.55 -39.34 26.59
N ALA A 830 8.69 -38.07 26.97
CA ALA A 830 7.55 -37.21 27.24
C ALA A 830 6.71 -36.94 25.98
N LYS A 831 7.35 -36.86 24.81
CA LYS A 831 6.69 -36.68 23.51
C LYS A 831 6.19 -37.99 22.90
N ASN A 832 6.96 -39.06 23.05
CA ASN A 832 6.61 -40.40 22.60
C ASN A 832 6.87 -41.43 23.71
N PRO A 833 5.91 -41.65 24.61
CA PRO A 833 6.05 -42.56 25.74
C PRO A 833 6.33 -44.02 25.36
N ASP A 834 6.00 -44.41 24.12
CA ASP A 834 6.12 -45.77 23.61
C ASP A 834 7.46 -46.05 22.91
N ALA A 835 8.39 -45.08 22.89
CA ALA A 835 9.70 -45.23 22.26
C ALA A 835 10.60 -46.23 23.04
N ARG A 836 10.44 -47.52 22.74
CA ARG A 836 11.11 -48.64 23.43
C ARG A 836 12.63 -48.50 23.47
N ASP A 837 13.26 -48.08 22.37
CA ASP A 837 14.71 -47.92 22.30
C ASP A 837 15.22 -46.80 23.22
N MET A 838 14.49 -45.68 23.29
CA MET A 838 14.82 -44.60 24.21
C MET A 838 14.60 -45.00 25.66
N ARG A 839 13.56 -45.81 25.94
CA ARG A 839 13.30 -46.31 27.30
C ARG A 839 14.34 -47.33 27.76
N ARG A 840 14.80 -48.22 26.88
CA ARG A 840 15.94 -49.13 27.16
C ARG A 840 17.20 -48.35 27.48
N LEU A 841 17.50 -47.35 26.66
CA LEU A 841 18.66 -46.49 26.86
C LEU A 841 18.57 -45.77 28.21
N ARG A 842 17.39 -45.20 28.53
CA ARG A 842 17.17 -44.53 29.82
C ARG A 842 17.30 -45.48 31.01
N ALA A 843 16.77 -46.71 30.92
CA ALA A 843 16.88 -47.71 31.97
C ALA A 843 18.36 -48.03 32.27
N ALA A 844 19.17 -48.21 31.22
CA ALA A 844 20.61 -48.46 31.35
C ALA A 844 21.34 -47.27 31.98
N LEU A 845 21.05 -46.05 31.52
CA LEU A 845 21.67 -44.82 32.03
C LEU A 845 21.29 -44.55 33.50
N ARG A 846 20.02 -44.77 33.89
CA ARG A 846 19.57 -44.63 35.29
C ARG A 846 20.24 -45.64 36.22
N ALA A 847 20.40 -46.88 35.75
CA ALA A 847 21.12 -47.90 36.50
C ALA A 847 22.60 -47.53 36.70
N GLN A 848 23.24 -46.94 35.69
CA GLN A 848 24.62 -46.46 35.78
C GLN A 848 24.79 -45.33 36.82
N GLU A 849 23.83 -44.41 36.92
CA GLU A 849 23.84 -43.30 37.89
C GLU A 849 23.38 -43.71 39.30
N GLY A 850 22.99 -44.98 39.50
CA GLY A 850 22.52 -45.49 40.78
C GLY A 850 21.03 -45.24 41.08
N ASP A 851 20.26 -44.68 40.13
CA ASP A 851 18.79 -44.63 40.20
C ASP A 851 18.18 -45.99 39.87
N ARG A 852 18.32 -46.92 40.82
CA ARG A 852 17.82 -48.29 40.68
C ARG A 852 16.29 -48.34 40.61
N THR A 853 15.61 -47.44 41.32
CA THR A 853 14.15 -47.39 41.34
C THR A 853 13.59 -46.96 39.99
N GLY A 854 14.15 -45.90 39.39
CA GLY A 854 13.73 -45.43 38.06
C GLY A 854 14.15 -46.37 36.94
N ALA A 855 15.33 -46.99 37.03
CA ALA A 855 15.76 -48.02 36.08
C ALA A 855 14.82 -49.25 36.10
N LEU A 856 14.44 -49.71 37.30
CA LEU A 856 13.50 -50.81 37.47
C LEU A 856 12.12 -50.47 36.91
N ALA A 857 11.62 -49.25 37.15
CA ALA A 857 10.33 -48.81 36.61
C ALA A 857 10.30 -48.79 35.07
N ASP A 858 11.42 -48.43 34.43
CA ASP A 858 11.54 -48.51 32.97
C ASP A 858 11.60 -49.95 32.45
N ALA A 859 12.30 -50.84 33.18
CA ALA A 859 12.35 -52.26 32.85
C ALA A 859 10.99 -52.96 33.04
N ASP A 860 10.26 -52.64 34.12
CA ASP A 860 8.88 -53.09 34.38
C ASP A 860 7.98 -52.73 33.20
N TRP A 861 8.06 -51.47 32.76
CA TRP A 861 7.29 -51.01 31.61
C TRP A 861 7.66 -51.79 30.34
N LEU A 862 8.95 -51.97 30.06
CA LEU A 862 9.42 -52.69 28.87
C LEU A 862 8.90 -54.14 28.85
N VAL A 863 8.91 -54.83 29.99
CA VAL A 863 8.40 -56.20 30.10
C VAL A 863 6.89 -56.26 29.94
N ALA A 864 6.15 -55.32 30.54
CA ALA A 864 4.69 -55.23 30.41
C ALA A 864 4.22 -54.95 28.96
N HIS A 865 5.09 -54.39 28.11
CA HIS A 865 4.78 -54.02 26.73
C HIS A 865 5.54 -54.90 25.71
N ASP A 866 5.41 -56.21 25.88
CA ASP A 866 6.05 -57.24 25.04
C ASP A 866 7.58 -57.08 24.96
N GLY A 867 8.22 -57.00 26.14
CA GLY A 867 9.68 -56.94 26.29
C GLY A 867 10.39 -58.03 25.49
N THR A 868 11.64 -57.82 25.08
CA THR A 868 12.48 -58.86 24.47
C THR A 868 13.04 -59.83 25.52
N THR A 869 13.71 -60.92 25.10
CA THR A 869 14.50 -61.76 26.01
C THR A 869 15.55 -60.95 26.76
N ALA A 870 16.22 -60.00 26.07
CA ALA A 870 17.17 -59.09 26.70
C ALA A 870 16.49 -58.18 27.75
N ASP A 871 15.31 -57.62 27.45
CA ASP A 871 14.57 -56.77 28.38
C ASP A 871 14.20 -57.54 29.67
N LEU A 872 13.80 -58.81 29.57
CA LEU A 872 13.52 -59.68 30.72
C LEU A 872 14.77 -59.96 31.56
N LEU A 873 15.91 -60.23 30.93
CA LEU A 873 17.16 -60.48 31.67
C LEU A 873 17.71 -59.23 32.33
N THR A 874 17.58 -58.08 31.66
CA THR A 874 17.89 -56.78 32.26
C THR A 874 16.97 -56.50 33.44
N HIS A 875 15.67 -56.76 33.32
CA HIS A 875 14.71 -56.62 34.42
C HIS A 875 15.07 -57.52 35.62
N ALA A 876 15.38 -58.80 35.38
CA ALA A 876 15.84 -59.73 36.42
C ALA A 876 17.13 -59.25 37.12
N SER A 877 18.00 -58.55 36.39
CA SER A 877 19.25 -58.02 36.93
C SER A 877 19.03 -56.72 37.74
N MET A 878 18.00 -55.94 37.40
CA MET A 878 17.65 -54.68 38.06
C MET A 878 16.80 -54.88 39.33
N ARG A 879 16.10 -56.01 39.47
CA ARG A 879 15.34 -56.34 40.69
C ARG A 879 16.27 -56.42 41.92
N PRO A 880 15.79 -56.00 43.10
CA PRO A 880 16.56 -56.15 44.34
C PRO A 880 17.00 -57.59 44.58
N VAL A 881 18.19 -57.80 45.13
CA VAL A 881 18.70 -59.14 45.49
C VAL A 881 17.77 -59.87 46.47
N SER A 882 16.98 -59.13 47.26
CA SER A 882 15.95 -59.70 48.14
C SER A 882 14.74 -60.27 47.38
N ASP A 883 14.50 -59.87 46.13
CA ASP A 883 13.39 -60.33 45.29
C ASP A 883 13.82 -61.51 44.39
N ASN A 884 14.36 -62.58 44.98
CA ASN A 884 14.77 -63.75 44.22
C ASN A 884 13.59 -64.43 43.48
N ALA A 885 12.36 -64.29 43.99
CA ALA A 885 11.16 -64.83 43.33
C ALA A 885 10.81 -64.09 42.04
N GLY A 886 10.84 -62.75 42.03
CA GLY A 886 10.65 -61.95 40.83
C GLY A 886 11.78 -62.19 39.82
N ARG A 887 13.03 -62.22 40.28
CA ARG A 887 14.20 -62.52 39.44
C ARG A 887 14.07 -63.89 38.77
N MET A 888 13.65 -64.91 39.53
CA MET A 888 13.43 -66.26 39.00
C MET A 888 12.30 -66.28 37.96
N THR A 889 11.24 -65.50 38.19
CA THR A 889 10.12 -65.37 37.26
C THR A 889 10.56 -64.79 35.92
N ASP A 890 11.30 -63.68 35.95
CA ASP A 890 11.79 -63.01 34.73
C ASP A 890 12.77 -63.90 33.94
N VAL A 891 13.73 -64.53 34.62
CA VAL A 891 14.69 -65.43 33.97
C VAL A 891 14.00 -66.66 33.39
N THR A 892 13.00 -67.21 34.08
CA THR A 892 12.20 -68.33 33.56
C THR A 892 11.37 -67.92 32.35
N ALA A 893 10.81 -66.71 32.35
CA ALA A 893 10.11 -66.16 31.20
C ALA A 893 11.07 -65.94 30.01
N ALA A 894 12.32 -65.51 30.26
CA ALA A 894 13.35 -65.37 29.24
C ALA A 894 13.70 -66.74 28.62
N LEU A 895 13.91 -67.76 29.45
CA LEU A 895 14.19 -69.14 28.99
C LEU A 895 13.01 -69.81 28.29
N LYS A 896 11.76 -69.42 28.61
CA LYS A 896 10.61 -69.88 27.86
C LYS A 896 10.62 -69.38 26.41
N ARG A 897 11.18 -68.19 26.17
CA ARG A 897 11.30 -67.59 24.84
C ARG A 897 12.54 -68.06 24.10
N ASP A 898 13.65 -68.18 24.83
CA ASP A 898 14.93 -68.63 24.31
C ASP A 898 15.53 -69.65 25.30
N PRO A 899 15.19 -70.95 25.15
CA PRO A 899 15.65 -72.01 26.08
C PRO A 899 17.15 -72.20 26.11
N ASP A 900 17.86 -71.76 25.06
CA ASP A 900 19.30 -71.89 24.91
C ASP A 900 20.04 -70.59 25.25
N ASN A 901 19.34 -69.62 25.87
CA ASN A 901 19.97 -68.38 26.28
C ASN A 901 20.95 -68.60 27.44
N ILE A 902 22.25 -68.52 27.14
CA ILE A 902 23.32 -68.81 28.11
C ILE A 902 23.26 -67.85 29.32
N ASP A 903 22.98 -66.56 29.11
CA ASP A 903 22.86 -65.60 30.21
C ASP A 903 21.68 -65.94 31.13
N ALA A 904 20.54 -66.30 30.56
CA ALA A 904 19.38 -66.71 31.32
C ALA A 904 19.64 -68.01 32.12
N LEU A 905 20.27 -69.02 31.51
CA LEU A 905 20.64 -70.26 32.19
C LEU A 905 21.57 -70.01 33.38
N LEU A 906 22.61 -69.18 33.20
CA LEU A 906 23.55 -68.88 34.27
C LEU A 906 22.93 -68.00 35.37
N GLN A 907 22.07 -67.04 35.02
CA GLN A 907 21.34 -66.27 36.03
C GLN A 907 20.38 -67.15 36.83
N ARG A 908 19.70 -68.12 36.19
CA ARG A 908 18.84 -69.06 36.89
C ARG A 908 19.63 -69.97 37.81
N ALA A 909 20.74 -70.53 37.33
CA ALA A 909 21.64 -71.34 38.13
C ALA A 909 22.15 -70.59 39.38
N ALA A 910 22.46 -69.30 39.27
CA ALA A 910 22.86 -68.49 40.42
C ALA A 910 21.74 -68.35 41.47
N LEU A 911 20.49 -68.13 41.03
CA LEU A 911 19.33 -68.07 41.92
C LEU A 911 19.02 -69.44 42.56
N GLU A 912 19.18 -70.52 41.82
CA GLU A 912 18.99 -71.90 42.31
C GLU A 912 20.06 -72.27 43.35
N ARG A 913 21.30 -71.81 43.16
CA ARG A 913 22.36 -71.94 44.16
C ARG A 913 21.97 -71.27 45.48
N ASP A 914 21.49 -70.03 45.41
CA ASP A 914 21.07 -69.26 46.59
C ASP A 914 19.87 -69.91 47.30
N ALA A 915 19.03 -70.64 46.55
CA ALA A 915 17.91 -71.44 47.07
C ALA A 915 18.32 -72.86 47.50
N ALA A 916 19.61 -73.21 47.47
CA ALA A 916 20.14 -74.55 47.72
C ALA A 916 19.55 -75.67 46.83
N ALA A 917 19.06 -75.34 45.64
CA ALA A 917 18.49 -76.26 44.65
C ALA A 917 19.58 -76.88 43.75
N THR A 918 20.49 -77.65 44.34
CA THR A 918 21.73 -78.13 43.68
C THR A 918 21.52 -78.91 42.39
N ALA A 919 20.45 -79.71 42.29
CA ALA A 919 20.18 -80.52 41.10
C ALA A 919 19.76 -79.67 39.88
N ALA A 920 18.91 -78.66 40.10
CA ALA A 920 18.47 -77.74 39.05
C ALA A 920 19.64 -76.87 38.56
N MET A 921 20.42 -76.32 39.50
CA MET A 921 21.62 -75.54 39.20
C MET A 921 22.60 -76.35 38.33
N THR A 922 22.80 -77.62 38.68
CA THR A 922 23.69 -78.52 37.92
C THR A 922 23.18 -78.74 36.50
N ALA A 923 21.87 -78.88 36.31
CA ALA A 923 21.27 -79.07 35.00
C ALA A 923 21.49 -77.84 34.11
N ASP A 924 21.24 -76.64 34.62
CA ASP A 924 21.38 -75.39 33.87
C ASP A 924 22.82 -75.07 33.50
N ILE A 925 23.76 -75.21 34.44
CA ILE A 925 25.19 -75.01 34.16
C ILE A 925 25.69 -76.06 33.14
N THR A 926 25.22 -77.31 33.23
CA THR A 926 25.58 -78.35 32.25
C THR A 926 24.98 -78.05 30.87
N HIS A 927 23.77 -77.49 30.80
CA HIS A 927 23.16 -77.06 29.55
C HIS A 927 23.94 -75.91 28.93
N ALA A 928 24.25 -74.86 29.69
CA ALA A 928 25.07 -73.74 29.26
C ALA A 928 26.44 -74.20 28.73
N ALA A 929 27.06 -75.19 29.36
CA ALA A 929 28.35 -75.75 28.95
C ALA A 929 28.30 -76.53 27.63
N LYS A 930 27.17 -77.16 27.30
CA LYS A 930 26.99 -77.79 25.98
C LYS A 930 26.87 -76.75 24.88
N LEU A 931 26.20 -75.63 25.17
CA LEU A 931 25.98 -74.55 24.22
C LEU A 931 27.24 -73.73 23.95
N ALA A 932 28.02 -73.45 25.00
CA ALA A 932 29.24 -72.66 24.89
C ALA A 932 30.40 -73.30 25.68
N PRO A 933 30.97 -74.41 25.17
CA PRO A 933 32.01 -75.18 25.84
C PRO A 933 33.33 -74.41 26.03
N THR A 934 33.54 -73.32 25.28
CA THR A 934 34.73 -72.45 25.38
C THR A 934 34.44 -71.13 26.10
N SER A 935 33.24 -70.94 26.66
CA SER A 935 32.90 -69.69 27.34
C SER A 935 33.53 -69.63 28.72
N LEU A 936 34.34 -68.59 28.97
CA LEU A 936 34.98 -68.36 30.27
C LEU A 936 33.96 -68.19 31.40
N LYS A 937 32.83 -67.50 31.18
CA LYS A 937 31.78 -67.36 32.20
C LYS A 937 31.13 -68.70 32.55
N VAL A 938 30.98 -69.59 31.57
CA VAL A 938 30.38 -70.91 31.77
C VAL A 938 31.37 -71.84 32.47
N ALA A 939 32.64 -71.81 32.06
CA ALA A 939 33.73 -72.52 32.73
C ALA A 939 33.86 -72.11 34.20
N ALA A 940 33.75 -70.80 34.50
CA ALA A 940 33.73 -70.27 35.87
C ALA A 940 32.62 -70.93 36.70
N ALA A 941 31.37 -70.87 36.20
CA ALA A 941 30.22 -71.46 36.88
C ALA A 941 30.37 -72.98 37.09
N GLN A 942 30.93 -73.70 36.11
CA GLN A 942 31.20 -75.13 36.22
C GLN A 942 32.26 -75.45 37.28
N MET A 943 33.36 -74.69 37.31
CA MET A 943 34.43 -74.87 38.30
C MET A 943 33.91 -74.63 39.72
N ASP A 944 33.18 -73.53 39.93
CA ASP A 944 32.58 -73.19 41.22
C ASP A 944 31.57 -74.25 41.68
N MET A 945 30.71 -74.71 40.77
CA MET A 945 29.75 -75.79 41.04
C MET A 945 30.47 -77.07 41.47
N MET A 946 31.51 -77.50 40.74
CA MET A 946 32.26 -78.70 41.05
C MET A 946 32.98 -78.59 42.41
N ALA A 947 33.56 -77.42 42.71
CA ALA A 947 34.20 -77.17 44.00
C ALA A 947 33.19 -77.24 45.16
N ALA A 948 32.02 -76.61 45.02
CA ALA A 948 30.95 -76.66 46.02
C ALA A 948 30.41 -78.08 46.27
N GLN A 949 30.47 -78.97 45.28
CA GLN A 949 30.09 -80.38 45.40
C GLN A 949 31.21 -81.28 45.99
N GLY A 950 32.33 -80.69 46.45
CA GLY A 950 33.50 -81.43 46.94
C GLY A 950 34.32 -82.12 45.84
N ARG A 951 34.06 -81.81 44.56
CA ARG A 951 34.76 -82.38 43.39
C ARG A 951 35.94 -81.50 42.96
N SER A 952 36.74 -81.06 43.93
CA SER A 952 37.84 -80.11 43.71
C SER A 952 38.88 -80.58 42.68
N ALA A 953 39.16 -81.89 42.60
CA ALA A 953 40.07 -82.44 41.60
C ALA A 953 39.54 -82.27 40.16
N ALA A 954 38.24 -82.47 39.95
CA ALA A 954 37.62 -82.27 38.63
C ALA A 954 37.55 -80.78 38.26
N ALA A 955 37.30 -79.91 39.24
CA ALA A 955 37.31 -78.46 39.04
C ALA A 955 38.70 -77.95 38.63
N LEU A 956 39.77 -78.45 39.28
CA LEU A 956 41.15 -78.13 38.91
C LEU A 956 41.55 -78.69 37.53
N GLN A 957 41.05 -79.87 37.16
CA GLN A 957 41.24 -80.40 35.82
C GLN A 957 40.57 -79.49 34.77
N LEU A 958 39.34 -79.05 35.02
CA LEU A 958 38.64 -78.09 34.15
C LEU A 958 39.42 -76.78 34.03
N ALA A 959 39.92 -76.23 35.14
CA ALA A 959 40.75 -75.03 35.15
C ALA A 959 41.98 -75.17 34.24
N GLY A 960 42.67 -76.32 34.30
CA GLY A 960 43.79 -76.62 33.41
C GLY A 960 43.38 -76.67 31.94
N THR A 961 42.23 -77.30 31.62
CA THR A 961 41.72 -77.34 30.24
C THR A 961 41.27 -75.96 29.73
N THR A 962 40.71 -75.11 30.59
CA THR A 962 40.35 -73.73 30.25
C THR A 962 41.59 -72.93 29.87
N LEU A 963 42.67 -73.01 30.65
CA LEU A 963 43.93 -72.33 30.30
C LEU A 963 44.56 -72.88 29.02
N ALA A 964 44.50 -74.19 28.78
CA ALA A 964 45.01 -74.77 27.54
C ALA A 964 44.27 -74.25 26.30
N GLY A 965 42.96 -74.03 26.39
CA GLY A 965 42.14 -73.45 25.32
C GLY A 965 42.29 -71.93 25.17
N HIS A 966 42.75 -71.24 26.21
CA HIS A 966 42.77 -69.77 26.30
C HIS A 966 44.14 -69.23 26.74
N ALA A 967 45.23 -69.83 26.24
CA ALA A 967 46.58 -69.58 26.75
C ALA A 967 47.08 -68.14 26.62
N GLN A 968 46.55 -67.36 25.66
CA GLN A 968 46.89 -65.94 25.46
C GLN A 968 45.77 -64.99 25.91
N ASP A 969 44.74 -65.50 26.56
CA ASP A 969 43.62 -64.70 27.04
C ASP A 969 43.89 -64.23 28.48
N PRO A 970 44.12 -62.92 28.71
CA PRO A 970 44.35 -62.39 30.05
C PRO A 970 43.22 -62.72 31.04
N GLU A 971 41.96 -62.74 30.59
CA GLU A 971 40.79 -63.00 31.43
C GLU A 971 40.74 -64.45 31.91
N ALA A 972 41.16 -65.41 31.07
CA ALA A 972 41.18 -66.82 31.42
C ALA A 972 42.19 -67.12 32.54
N HIS A 973 43.38 -66.51 32.44
CA HIS A 973 44.42 -66.60 33.47
C HIS A 973 43.96 -65.98 34.79
N ASN A 974 43.34 -64.80 34.74
CA ASN A 974 42.82 -64.16 35.95
C ASN A 974 41.69 -64.97 36.58
N LEU A 975 40.77 -65.51 35.77
CA LEU A 975 39.67 -66.36 36.22
C LEU A 975 40.17 -67.58 36.99
N VAL A 976 41.16 -68.30 36.47
CA VAL A 976 41.70 -69.50 37.14
C VAL A 976 42.50 -69.15 38.39
N CYS A 977 43.26 -68.06 38.37
CA CYS A 977 43.89 -67.48 39.55
C CYS A 977 42.86 -67.22 40.65
N TRP A 978 41.79 -66.48 40.32
CA TRP A 978 40.70 -66.13 41.22
C TRP A 978 40.00 -67.36 41.79
N PHE A 979 39.64 -68.33 40.93
CA PHE A 979 39.01 -69.59 41.34
C PHE A 979 39.88 -70.36 42.35
N LYS A 980 41.15 -70.59 42.02
CA LYS A 980 42.09 -71.29 42.92
C LYS A 980 42.24 -70.58 44.26
N ALA A 981 42.35 -69.25 44.23
CA ALA A 981 42.57 -68.44 45.42
C ALA A 981 41.33 -68.38 46.35
N THR A 982 40.13 -68.22 45.79
CA THR A 982 38.87 -68.12 46.56
C THR A 982 38.44 -69.43 47.19
N HIS A 983 38.65 -70.56 46.49
CA HIS A 983 38.31 -71.91 46.99
C HIS A 983 39.42 -72.56 47.81
N ASN A 984 40.56 -71.89 47.99
CA ASN A 984 41.72 -72.40 48.72
C ASN A 984 42.29 -73.71 48.09
N LEU A 985 42.42 -73.74 46.76
CA LEU A 985 42.85 -74.90 45.98
C LEU A 985 44.14 -74.60 45.20
N ALA A 986 45.10 -75.54 45.22
CA ALA A 986 46.32 -75.50 44.40
C ALA A 986 47.10 -74.15 44.45
N LEU A 987 47.20 -73.56 45.64
CA LEU A 987 47.76 -72.21 45.86
C LEU A 987 49.18 -72.03 45.32
N ASP A 988 50.00 -73.09 45.38
CA ASP A 988 51.38 -73.07 44.89
C ASP A 988 51.47 -72.79 43.38
N SER A 989 50.45 -73.21 42.62
CA SER A 989 50.35 -72.98 41.18
C SER A 989 49.61 -71.69 40.81
N ALA A 990 48.76 -71.18 41.69
CA ALA A 990 47.86 -70.06 41.39
C ALA A 990 48.62 -68.75 41.11
N GLY A 991 49.78 -68.55 41.74
CA GLY A 991 50.59 -67.34 41.54
C GLY A 991 51.04 -67.16 40.10
N GLY A 992 51.41 -68.26 39.43
CA GLY A 992 51.77 -68.24 38.01
C GLY A 992 50.61 -67.85 37.08
N ASP A 993 49.38 -68.22 37.44
CA ASP A 993 48.18 -67.84 36.68
C ASP A 993 47.92 -66.32 36.82
N CYS A 994 48.01 -65.77 38.04
CA CYS A 994 47.82 -64.34 38.27
C CYS A 994 48.89 -63.49 37.56
N ASP A 995 50.15 -63.92 37.60
CA ASP A 995 51.25 -63.20 36.96
C ASP A 995 51.15 -63.25 35.42
N ASN A 996 50.66 -64.35 34.85
CA ASN A 996 50.38 -64.42 33.42
C ASN A 996 49.24 -63.48 32.99
N ALA A 997 48.16 -63.38 33.78
CA ALA A 997 47.08 -62.43 33.51
C ALA A 997 47.59 -60.98 33.44
N LEU A 998 48.39 -60.57 34.44
CA LEU A 998 48.98 -59.23 34.52
C LEU A 998 50.02 -58.95 33.43
N ARG A 999 50.75 -59.97 32.97
CA ARG A 999 51.68 -59.85 31.84
C ARG A 999 50.95 -59.60 30.52
N LEU A 1000 49.81 -60.27 30.31
CA LEU A 1000 49.02 -60.16 29.09
C LEU A 1000 48.19 -58.87 29.03
N ALA A 1001 47.71 -58.39 30.19
CA ALA A 1001 46.97 -57.14 30.29
C ALA A 1001 47.51 -56.27 31.46
N PRO A 1002 48.61 -55.54 31.25
CA PRO A 1002 49.13 -54.64 32.27
C PRO A 1002 48.15 -53.49 32.52
N GLY A 1003 48.03 -53.05 33.78
CA GLY A 1003 47.15 -51.93 34.14
C GLY A 1003 45.69 -52.30 34.39
N ARG A 1004 45.40 -53.58 34.74
CA ARG A 1004 44.09 -54.04 35.17
C ARG A 1004 43.97 -54.09 36.70
N PRO A 1005 43.25 -53.16 37.36
CA PRO A 1005 43.17 -53.13 38.81
C PRO A 1005 42.49 -54.37 39.41
N ASP A 1006 41.53 -54.95 38.70
CA ASP A 1006 40.82 -56.19 39.04
C ASP A 1006 41.72 -57.44 39.02
N PHE A 1007 42.75 -57.45 38.17
CA PHE A 1007 43.72 -58.56 38.13
C PHE A 1007 44.73 -58.45 39.27
N ILE A 1008 45.14 -57.21 39.58
CA ILE A 1008 46.02 -56.93 40.72
C ILE A 1008 45.30 -57.30 42.03
N ASP A 1009 44.01 -56.99 42.13
CA ASP A 1009 43.15 -57.38 43.25
C ASP A 1009 43.13 -58.91 43.46
N SER A 1010 42.97 -59.68 42.37
CA SER A 1010 42.95 -61.15 42.43
C SER A 1010 44.27 -61.74 42.94
N ARG A 1011 45.42 -61.18 42.52
CA ARG A 1011 46.74 -61.57 43.06
C ARG A 1011 46.90 -61.16 44.52
N GLY A 1012 46.42 -59.97 44.89
CA GLY A 1012 46.39 -59.51 46.27
C GLY A 1012 45.61 -60.47 47.17
N PHE A 1013 44.46 -60.96 46.70
CA PHE A 1013 43.66 -61.97 47.40
C PHE A 1013 44.41 -63.28 47.59
N LEU A 1014 45.10 -63.77 46.57
CA LEU A 1014 45.93 -64.97 46.65
C LEU A 1014 47.03 -64.83 47.71
N ARG A 1015 47.80 -63.73 47.69
CA ARG A 1015 48.86 -63.47 48.68
C ARG A 1015 48.30 -63.40 50.10
N LEU A 1016 47.15 -62.76 50.25
CA LEU A 1016 46.44 -62.68 51.52
C LEU A 1016 46.05 -64.08 52.03
N ARG A 1017 45.61 -64.98 51.14
CA ARG A 1017 45.30 -66.37 51.47
C ARG A 1017 46.54 -67.14 51.94
N GLN A 1018 47.68 -66.94 51.27
CA GLN A 1018 48.96 -67.58 51.59
C GLN A 1018 49.60 -67.05 52.88
N GLY A 1019 49.03 -66.00 53.48
CA GLY A 1019 49.55 -65.37 54.70
C GLY A 1019 50.60 -64.28 54.44
N ASP A 1020 50.91 -63.97 53.18
CA ASP A 1020 51.76 -62.83 52.80
C ASP A 1020 50.95 -61.52 52.88
N ASN A 1021 50.67 -61.10 54.12
CA ASN A 1021 49.87 -59.90 54.37
C ASN A 1021 50.57 -58.64 53.83
N LYS A 1022 51.91 -58.58 53.83
CA LYS A 1022 52.67 -57.41 53.33
C LYS A 1022 52.62 -57.34 51.80
N GLY A 1023 52.82 -58.45 51.10
CA GLY A 1023 52.69 -58.51 49.65
C GLY A 1023 51.27 -58.30 49.14
N ALA A 1024 50.26 -58.71 49.91
CA ALA A 1024 48.85 -58.42 49.63
C ALA A 1024 48.55 -56.91 49.73
N ILE A 1025 49.03 -56.23 50.79
CA ILE A 1025 48.86 -54.78 50.94
C ILE A 1025 49.44 -54.03 49.74
N ALA A 1026 50.64 -54.39 49.27
CA ALA A 1026 51.29 -53.74 48.13
C ALA A 1026 50.49 -53.89 46.82
N ASP A 1027 49.88 -55.05 46.59
CA ASP A 1027 49.01 -55.26 45.42
C ASP A 1027 47.72 -54.43 45.57
N TYR A 1028 47.07 -54.45 46.72
CA TYR A 1028 45.85 -53.65 46.95
C TYR A 1028 46.09 -52.13 46.88
N ASP A 1029 47.24 -51.63 47.36
CA ASP A 1029 47.62 -50.22 47.19
C ASP A 1029 47.72 -49.82 45.72
N THR A 1030 48.19 -50.74 44.87
CA THR A 1030 48.30 -50.49 43.44
C THR A 1030 46.92 -50.52 42.78
N ALA A 1031 46.10 -51.51 43.09
CA ALA A 1031 44.73 -51.59 42.60
C ALA A 1031 43.90 -50.36 42.99
N LEU A 1032 44.00 -49.90 44.25
CA LEU A 1032 43.23 -48.76 44.77
C LEU A 1032 43.73 -47.40 44.27
N ARG A 1033 44.99 -47.26 43.86
CA ARG A 1033 45.44 -46.04 43.16
C ARG A 1033 44.78 -45.89 41.79
N MET A 1034 44.46 -47.00 41.14
CA MET A 1034 43.84 -47.03 39.82
C MET A 1034 42.31 -47.01 39.91
N ALA A 1035 41.76 -47.69 40.92
CA ALA A 1035 40.32 -47.77 41.20
C ALA A 1035 40.05 -47.55 42.71
N PRO A 1036 39.94 -46.29 43.17
CA PRO A 1036 39.84 -45.95 44.60
C PRO A 1036 38.62 -46.52 45.33
N THR A 1037 37.61 -46.98 44.60
CA THR A 1037 36.37 -47.54 45.11
C THR A 1037 36.28 -49.06 44.94
N LEU A 1038 37.37 -49.74 44.59
CA LEU A 1038 37.37 -51.18 44.39
C LEU A 1038 37.13 -51.91 45.73
N ILE A 1039 35.91 -52.39 45.90
CA ILE A 1039 35.37 -52.90 47.18
C ILE A 1039 36.22 -54.06 47.72
N ALA A 1040 36.57 -55.02 46.86
CA ALA A 1040 37.37 -56.19 47.24
C ALA A 1040 38.78 -55.78 47.71
N SER A 1041 39.44 -54.83 47.02
CA SER A 1041 40.76 -54.37 47.41
C SER A 1041 40.76 -53.60 48.73
N LEU A 1042 39.75 -52.75 48.97
CA LEU A 1042 39.56 -52.09 50.25
C LEU A 1042 39.41 -53.12 51.37
N TYR A 1043 38.51 -54.10 51.19
CA TYR A 1043 38.25 -55.10 52.20
C TYR A 1043 39.47 -55.99 52.46
N GLY A 1044 40.14 -56.46 51.40
CA GLY A 1044 41.32 -57.31 51.47
C GLY A 1044 42.50 -56.61 52.13
N ARG A 1045 42.75 -55.33 51.83
CA ARG A 1045 43.80 -54.54 52.49
C ARG A 1045 43.47 -54.30 53.95
N GLY A 1046 42.20 -54.02 54.27
CA GLY A 1046 41.72 -53.92 55.63
C GLY A 1046 41.95 -55.20 56.44
N LEU A 1047 41.64 -56.36 55.86
CA LEU A 1047 41.89 -57.68 56.47
C LEU A 1047 43.40 -57.95 56.67
N ALA A 1048 44.23 -57.58 55.69
CA ALA A 1048 45.68 -57.70 55.79
C ALA A 1048 46.26 -56.86 56.94
N TYR A 1049 45.83 -55.59 57.08
CA TYR A 1049 46.19 -54.73 58.20
C TYR A 1049 45.74 -55.30 59.54
N ALA A 1050 44.52 -55.85 59.61
CA ALA A 1050 44.01 -56.47 60.83
C ALA A 1050 44.89 -57.64 61.28
N ARG A 1051 45.36 -58.49 60.35
CA ARG A 1051 46.27 -59.62 60.64
C ARG A 1051 47.66 -59.19 61.09
N LEU A 1052 48.11 -57.99 60.72
CA LEU A 1052 49.39 -57.40 61.15
C LEU A 1052 49.28 -56.61 62.47
N GLY A 1053 48.07 -56.48 63.04
CA GLY A 1053 47.81 -55.70 64.25
C GLY A 1053 47.66 -54.19 64.00
N GLU A 1054 47.56 -53.75 62.75
CA GLU A 1054 47.42 -52.34 62.36
C GLU A 1054 45.95 -51.87 62.41
N ARG A 1055 45.41 -51.76 63.63
CA ARG A 1055 43.96 -51.62 63.89
C ARG A 1055 43.29 -50.43 63.20
N ASP A 1056 43.89 -49.25 63.27
CA ASP A 1056 43.26 -48.02 62.74
C ASP A 1056 43.14 -48.04 61.22
N ARG A 1057 44.18 -48.55 60.52
CA ARG A 1057 44.18 -48.66 59.05
C ARG A 1057 43.19 -49.73 58.58
N ALA A 1058 43.12 -50.85 59.29
CA ALA A 1058 42.15 -51.89 59.03
C ALA A 1058 40.71 -51.36 59.09
N LEU A 1059 40.34 -50.64 60.17
CA LEU A 1059 38.99 -50.11 60.35
C LEU A 1059 38.61 -49.07 59.29
N ALA A 1060 39.55 -48.23 58.85
CA ALA A 1060 39.30 -47.23 57.81
C ALA A 1060 38.90 -47.89 56.48
N ASP A 1061 39.69 -48.86 56.02
CA ASP A 1061 39.43 -49.57 54.76
C ASP A 1061 38.18 -50.46 54.84
N LEU A 1062 37.99 -51.18 55.94
CA LEU A 1062 36.81 -52.02 56.16
C LEU A 1062 35.52 -51.19 56.20
N SER A 1063 35.52 -50.04 56.87
CA SER A 1063 34.36 -49.15 56.92
C SER A 1063 34.02 -48.59 55.53
N ARG A 1064 35.05 -48.24 54.75
CA ARG A 1064 34.83 -47.78 53.36
C ARG A 1064 34.27 -48.91 52.50
N ALA A 1065 34.82 -50.11 52.58
CA ALA A 1065 34.31 -51.27 51.85
C ALA A 1065 32.85 -51.56 52.20
N ARG A 1066 32.49 -51.56 53.49
CA ARG A 1066 31.11 -51.78 53.97
C ARG A 1066 30.14 -50.69 53.52
N SER A 1067 30.58 -49.43 53.44
CA SER A 1067 29.76 -48.34 52.93
C SER A 1067 29.43 -48.49 51.43
N LEU A 1068 30.34 -49.09 50.67
CA LEU A 1068 30.18 -49.34 49.23
C LEU A 1068 29.45 -50.66 48.96
N SER A 1069 29.61 -51.65 49.85
CA SER A 1069 28.91 -52.93 49.79
C SER A 1069 28.62 -53.45 51.20
N PRO A 1070 27.39 -53.25 51.72
CA PRO A 1070 27.00 -53.72 53.05
C PRO A 1070 27.08 -55.25 53.25
N GLY A 1071 27.18 -56.03 52.16
CA GLY A 1071 27.29 -57.49 52.20
C GLY A 1071 28.72 -58.02 52.12
N VAL A 1072 29.73 -57.15 52.02
CA VAL A 1072 31.12 -57.55 51.74
C VAL A 1072 31.68 -58.50 52.80
N ASP A 1073 31.32 -58.32 54.08
CA ASP A 1073 31.75 -59.21 55.16
C ASP A 1073 31.26 -60.65 54.94
N LYS A 1074 30.00 -60.81 54.48
CA LYS A 1074 29.41 -62.12 54.21
C LYS A 1074 30.11 -62.81 53.02
N THR A 1075 30.34 -62.08 51.94
CA THR A 1075 31.01 -62.62 50.74
C THR A 1075 32.43 -63.10 51.06
N TRP A 1076 33.19 -62.33 51.82
CA TRP A 1076 34.55 -62.72 52.20
C TRP A 1076 34.55 -63.90 53.19
N ALA A 1077 33.56 -63.99 54.06
CA ALA A 1077 33.37 -65.15 54.94
C ALA A 1077 33.05 -66.43 54.15
N GLU A 1078 32.29 -66.36 53.04
CA GLU A 1078 32.01 -67.49 52.15
C GLU A 1078 33.29 -68.01 51.47
N TYR A 1079 34.25 -67.13 51.17
CA TYR A 1079 35.59 -67.56 50.74
C TYR A 1079 36.44 -68.14 51.89
N GLY A 1080 35.95 -68.17 53.13
CA GLY A 1080 36.71 -68.62 54.30
C GLY A 1080 37.76 -67.59 54.77
N MET A 1081 37.59 -66.32 54.44
CA MET A 1081 38.47 -65.22 54.87
C MET A 1081 37.82 -64.43 56.00
N GLN A 1082 38.19 -64.77 57.25
CA GLN A 1082 37.64 -64.14 58.46
C GLN A 1082 38.57 -63.07 59.03
N LEU A 1083 37.96 -62.01 59.58
CA LEU A 1083 38.68 -61.00 60.36
C LEU A 1083 39.13 -61.57 61.72
N PRO A 1084 40.30 -61.14 62.25
CA PRO A 1084 40.70 -61.47 63.61
C PRO A 1084 39.65 -61.01 64.64
N PRO A 1085 39.49 -61.71 65.78
CA PRO A 1085 38.55 -61.31 66.82
C PRO A 1085 38.74 -59.84 67.25
N GLY A 1086 37.65 -59.05 67.22
CA GLY A 1086 37.64 -57.65 67.64
C GLY A 1086 37.67 -56.59 66.52
N PHE A 1087 37.36 -56.95 65.27
CA PHE A 1087 37.27 -56.08 64.09
C PHE A 1087 35.90 -56.10 63.42
#